data_AF-A0A958G4H2-F1
#
_entry.id   AF-A0A958G4H2-F1
#
_cell.length_a   1.000
_cell.length_b   1.000
_cell.length_c   1.000
_cell.angle_alpha   90.00
_cell.angle_beta   90.00
_cell.angle_gamma   90.00
#
_symmetry.space_group_name_H-M   'P 1'
#
loop_
_entity.id
_entity.type
_entity.pdbx_description
1 polymer ?
#
loop_
_entity_poly.entity_id
_entity_poly.type
_entity_poly.pdbx_seq_one_letter_code
_entity_poly.pdbx_strand_id
1 'polypeptide(L)'
;MRVLFVILIFLCSMPTTSGLAQTGFSASDWKTLSYSSFVNDADFSRDGNYFAVAAGGMVELFDRNFQRLWQNGSVSRDGAGGQVCFSADGRYLAIGNARGDGDLAVLSIAGKQLTYYAREHGKAITVLAFSPDGQYLAAGDYNNQFKIWRINSTAASQQTVRDHRWSVNDLAFTPDGAYLISCAGSPDNTVKIWRFSNGYCQINQTLTPWGGDVNAISISADGRYLAAGGNYTAVKLWQLSSGSASALNDLRLQYYPVRDLQFSPDSKYLAIAGQGKQIEIWQMNGSGASRAQTLAHASRSLFTTIFDLAFSGDGQYLAAGGSSSNAQIWKLSGVSGSSASRFASFLPIPPANNDRQTSLKDLTGPSKRSTETVAPTLTIYQPALFYQTKDNQVLIKGKASDDSGIHEVLVNNQEAVLQRSGEFQAEVKLKLGSNSIVVKAVDINSNSAEKTITVLREEKAQIVDVDVEIPAGAQNRPDAVAVVIGNKNYQHGDVPAVEFAQRDAEYIKRYLIKTLGYREANIIYQTDAGKSAFESIFGNAADYKGKLYNYIKPNVSDVFVYYSGHGAPHVESGKSFFVPSDADPQVIHLNGYPVEQLYANLAKLPAKSITVVVDACFSGFSNQGALIKNISPAMLVVENPVMNDEKMWVFSAARNNQVSSWYPEMKHGLFT
;
A
#
# COMPACT_ATOMS: atom_id res chain seq x y z
N MET A 1 -52.25 -22.47 23.81
CA MET A 1 -52.36 -23.14 22.50
C MET A 1 -51.29 -22.57 21.59
N ARG A 2 -50.29 -23.39 21.22
CA ARG A 2 -49.17 -23.00 20.35
C ARG A 2 -49.70 -22.68 18.94
N VAL A 3 -49.33 -21.55 18.36
CA VAL A 3 -49.33 -21.37 16.90
C VAL A 3 -48.04 -20.64 16.51
N LEU A 4 -47.19 -21.40 15.83
CA LEU A 4 -46.02 -20.96 15.07
C LEU A 4 -46.44 -19.91 14.02
N PHE A 5 -45.73 -18.79 13.93
CA PHE A 5 -45.60 -18.07 12.67
C PHE A 5 -44.16 -18.15 12.21
N VAL A 6 -43.97 -18.95 11.15
CA VAL A 6 -42.74 -19.09 10.39
C VAL A 6 -42.63 -17.86 9.49
N ILE A 7 -41.60 -17.02 9.69
CA ILE A 7 -41.22 -16.02 8.70
C ILE A 7 -40.20 -16.69 7.77
N LEU A 8 -40.65 -17.04 6.57
CA LEU A 8 -39.78 -17.33 5.44
C LEU A 8 -39.06 -16.03 5.05
N ILE A 9 -37.77 -15.94 5.36
CA ILE A 9 -36.89 -14.98 4.70
C ILE A 9 -36.41 -15.65 3.42
N PHE A 10 -36.90 -15.13 2.29
CA PHE A 10 -36.30 -15.39 0.98
C PHE A 10 -34.87 -14.85 1.00
N LEU A 11 -33.90 -15.75 1.16
CA LEU A 11 -32.53 -15.54 0.73
C LEU A 11 -32.56 -15.38 -0.79
N CYS A 12 -32.54 -14.14 -1.27
CA CYS A 12 -32.24 -13.86 -2.65
C CYS A 12 -30.74 -14.09 -2.84
N SER A 13 -30.39 -15.34 -3.16
CA SER A 13 -29.13 -15.72 -3.76
C SER A 13 -29.00 -15.01 -5.10
N MET A 14 -28.15 -13.97 -5.18
CA MET A 14 -27.66 -13.49 -6.46
C MET A 14 -26.53 -14.39 -6.96
N PRO A 15 -26.41 -14.59 -8.29
CA PRO A 15 -25.66 -15.70 -8.86
C PRO A 15 -24.15 -15.54 -8.67
N THR A 16 -23.50 -16.66 -8.38
CA THR A 16 -22.08 -16.85 -8.60
C THR A 16 -21.77 -16.65 -10.09
N THR A 17 -21.14 -15.53 -10.43
CA THR A 17 -20.38 -15.46 -11.69
C THR A 17 -19.14 -16.33 -11.53
N SER A 18 -19.32 -17.60 -11.89
CA SER A 18 -18.24 -18.52 -12.21
C SER A 18 -17.53 -18.02 -13.47
N GLY A 19 -16.19 -17.98 -13.44
CA GLY A 19 -15.39 -17.88 -14.66
C GLY A 19 -14.27 -16.83 -14.72
N LEU A 20 -13.66 -16.42 -13.61
CA LEU A 20 -12.28 -15.91 -13.62
C LEU A 20 -11.60 -16.41 -12.33
N ALA A 21 -10.50 -17.14 -12.47
CA ALA A 21 -9.69 -17.55 -11.33
C ALA A 21 -9.15 -16.29 -10.64
N GLN A 22 -9.77 -15.90 -9.52
CA GLN A 22 -9.22 -14.87 -8.64
C GLN A 22 -7.94 -15.43 -8.01
N THR A 23 -6.78 -14.95 -8.42
CA THR A 23 -5.58 -15.04 -7.58
C THR A 23 -5.74 -13.98 -6.48
N GLY A 24 -6.26 -14.39 -5.33
CA GLY A 24 -6.60 -13.50 -4.22
C GLY A 24 -6.30 -14.18 -2.87
N PHE A 25 -5.93 -13.38 -1.87
CA PHE A 25 -5.73 -13.88 -0.52
C PHE A 25 -7.11 -14.29 0.03
N SER A 26 -7.27 -15.46 0.66
CA SER A 26 -8.56 -15.77 1.30
C SER A 26 -8.72 -14.87 2.53
N ALA A 27 -9.61 -13.89 2.46
CA ALA A 27 -9.82 -12.93 3.54
C ALA A 27 -10.53 -13.55 4.77
N SER A 28 -11.14 -14.73 4.62
CA SER A 28 -11.94 -15.40 5.65
C SER A 28 -11.34 -16.70 6.20
N ASP A 29 -10.30 -17.25 5.57
CA ASP A 29 -9.66 -18.50 6.01
C ASP A 29 -8.22 -18.26 6.48
N TRP A 30 -8.02 -18.22 7.80
CA TRP A 30 -6.69 -18.17 8.40
C TRP A 30 -6.53 -19.22 9.51
N LYS A 31 -5.29 -19.67 9.71
CA LYS A 31 -4.89 -20.46 10.87
C LYS A 31 -4.44 -19.50 11.97
N THR A 32 -4.80 -19.80 13.22
CA THR A 32 -4.37 -19.02 14.38
C THR A 32 -3.52 -19.89 15.30
N LEU A 33 -2.33 -19.39 15.66
CA LEU A 33 -1.53 -19.92 16.76
C LEU A 33 -1.66 -18.96 17.95
N SER A 34 -2.02 -19.45 19.13
CA SER A 34 -2.29 -18.63 20.31
C SER A 34 -1.18 -18.75 21.34
N TYR A 35 -0.81 -17.61 21.93
CA TYR A 35 0.28 -17.49 22.90
C TYR A 35 -0.22 -16.79 24.17
N SER A 36 0.54 -16.94 25.26
CA SER A 36 0.24 -16.26 26.54
C SER A 36 0.68 -14.79 26.56
N SER A 37 1.43 -14.34 25.54
CA SER A 37 1.98 -12.99 25.44
C SER A 37 2.04 -12.56 23.97
N PHE A 38 2.50 -11.34 23.73
CA PHE A 38 2.62 -10.76 22.39
C PHE A 38 3.55 -11.58 21.51
N VAL A 39 3.18 -11.72 20.24
CA VAL A 39 4.06 -12.23 19.19
C VAL A 39 4.87 -11.07 18.68
N ASN A 40 6.18 -11.08 18.94
CA ASN A 40 7.06 -9.95 18.59
C ASN A 40 7.64 -10.09 17.20
N ASP A 41 7.84 -11.33 16.75
CA ASP A 41 8.51 -11.65 15.49
C ASP A 41 8.12 -13.06 15.05
N ALA A 42 8.08 -13.30 13.75
CA ALA A 42 7.83 -14.57 13.11
C ALA A 42 8.55 -14.63 11.76
N ASP A 43 9.05 -15.80 11.38
CA ASP A 43 9.73 -15.93 10.09
C ASP A 43 9.48 -17.31 9.47
N PHE A 44 9.56 -17.38 8.15
CA PHE A 44 9.51 -18.63 7.39
C PHE A 44 10.88 -18.95 6.81
N SER A 45 11.21 -20.24 6.78
CA SER A 45 12.34 -20.67 5.97
C SER A 45 12.06 -20.41 4.48
N ARG A 46 13.11 -20.10 3.72
CA ARG A 46 13.00 -19.77 2.28
C ARG A 46 12.36 -20.89 1.44
N ASP A 47 12.51 -22.14 1.86
CA ASP A 47 11.90 -23.31 1.22
C ASP A 47 10.44 -23.56 1.66
N GLY A 48 9.92 -22.78 2.60
CA GLY A 48 8.57 -22.91 3.16
C GLY A 48 8.38 -24.13 4.08
N ASN A 49 9.46 -24.86 4.42
CA ASN A 49 9.37 -26.08 5.20
C ASN A 49 9.23 -25.85 6.71
N TYR A 50 9.68 -24.69 7.19
CA TYR A 50 9.69 -24.34 8.61
C TYR A 50 9.11 -22.94 8.84
N PHE A 51 8.53 -22.77 10.01
CA PHE A 51 8.00 -21.50 10.50
C PHE A 51 8.43 -21.32 11.95
N ALA A 52 8.94 -20.16 12.32
CA ALA A 52 9.34 -19.82 13.68
C ALA A 52 8.52 -18.66 14.20
N VAL A 53 8.17 -18.69 15.49
CA VAL A 53 7.45 -17.61 16.17
C VAL A 53 8.12 -17.30 17.49
N ALA A 54 8.39 -16.02 17.73
CA ALA A 54 8.89 -15.50 18.99
C ALA A 54 7.78 -14.79 19.78
N ALA A 55 7.37 -15.36 20.90
CA ALA A 55 6.30 -14.85 21.74
C ALA A 55 6.61 -14.99 23.24
N GLY A 56 6.47 -13.91 24.00
CA GLY A 56 6.67 -13.94 25.47
C GLY A 56 8.02 -14.50 25.93
N GLY A 57 9.08 -14.27 25.14
CA GLY A 57 10.44 -14.79 25.37
C GLY A 57 10.66 -16.25 25.04
N MET A 58 9.64 -16.94 24.55
CA MET A 58 9.76 -18.26 23.97
C MET A 58 9.93 -18.14 22.45
N VAL A 59 10.66 -19.09 21.88
CA VAL A 59 10.69 -19.32 20.44
C VAL A 59 10.15 -20.72 20.19
N GLU A 60 9.15 -20.81 19.32
CA GLU A 60 8.56 -22.05 18.86
C GLU A 60 8.89 -22.25 17.38
N LEU A 61 9.28 -23.48 17.02
CA LEU A 61 9.57 -23.90 15.66
C LEU A 61 8.51 -24.90 15.22
N PHE A 62 7.97 -24.68 14.03
CA PHE A 62 6.93 -25.48 13.42
C PHE A 62 7.40 -26.04 12.07
N ASP A 63 6.79 -27.16 11.65
CA ASP A 63 6.90 -27.65 10.28
C ASP A 63 5.94 -26.91 9.33
N ARG A 64 5.99 -27.25 8.04
CA ARG A 64 5.11 -26.72 6.98
C ARG A 64 3.61 -26.91 7.21
N ASN A 65 3.21 -27.80 8.11
CA ASN A 65 1.82 -28.05 8.48
C ASN A 65 1.43 -27.30 9.78
N PHE A 66 2.34 -26.46 10.28
CA PHE A 66 2.28 -25.75 11.55
C PHE A 66 2.12 -26.71 12.74
N GLN A 67 2.74 -27.88 12.68
CA GLN A 67 2.94 -28.77 13.83
C GLN A 67 4.22 -28.37 14.54
N ARG A 68 4.14 -28.21 15.87
CA ARG A 68 5.28 -27.76 16.66
C ARG A 68 6.35 -28.84 16.73
N LEU A 69 7.53 -28.54 16.19
CA LEU A 69 8.70 -29.43 16.18
C LEU A 69 9.59 -29.23 17.39
N TRP A 70 9.65 -28.00 17.90
CA TRP A 70 10.53 -27.60 18.98
C TRP A 70 10.01 -26.32 19.65
N GLN A 71 10.35 -26.16 20.92
CA GLN A 71 10.12 -24.95 21.70
C GLN A 71 11.27 -24.83 22.69
N ASN A 72 11.83 -23.64 22.86
CA ASN A 72 12.74 -23.42 23.98
C ASN A 72 11.97 -23.03 25.25
N GLY A 73 12.47 -23.47 26.39
CA GLY A 73 12.22 -22.75 27.64
C GLY A 73 13.09 -21.51 27.62
N SER A 74 12.47 -20.34 27.39
CA SER A 74 13.07 -19.00 27.42
C SER A 74 14.55 -18.92 27.02
N VAL A 75 14.84 -18.50 25.78
CA VAL A 75 16.23 -18.35 25.28
C VAL A 75 16.98 -17.27 26.09
N SER A 76 16.25 -16.41 26.81
CA SER A 76 16.73 -15.48 27.82
C SER A 76 16.34 -15.94 29.22
N ARG A 77 17.17 -15.71 30.25
CA ARG A 77 16.80 -15.99 31.65
C ARG A 77 15.63 -15.11 32.14
N ASP A 78 15.23 -14.12 31.36
CA ASP A 78 14.41 -13.00 31.79
C ASP A 78 13.02 -12.98 31.12
N GLY A 79 12.69 -13.97 30.28
CA GLY A 79 11.36 -14.11 29.66
C GLY A 79 11.00 -13.04 28.63
N ALA A 80 11.98 -12.31 28.10
CA ALA A 80 11.76 -11.20 27.18
C ALA A 80 11.69 -11.66 25.72
N GLY A 81 10.75 -11.07 24.96
CA GLY A 81 10.51 -11.33 23.52
C GLY A 81 11.78 -11.40 22.68
N GLY A 82 11.78 -12.28 21.67
CA GLY A 82 12.93 -12.49 20.79
C GLY A 82 12.67 -12.00 19.37
N GLN A 83 13.75 -11.77 18.64
CA GLN A 83 13.77 -11.70 17.18
C GLN A 83 14.17 -13.08 16.63
N VAL A 84 13.65 -13.48 15.49
CA VAL A 84 13.91 -14.76 14.82
C VAL A 84 14.16 -14.53 13.33
N CYS A 85 15.14 -15.22 12.76
CA CYS A 85 15.38 -15.17 11.33
C CYS A 85 15.99 -16.48 10.85
N PHE A 86 15.48 -17.05 9.75
CA PHE A 86 16.07 -18.22 9.10
C PHE A 86 17.21 -17.83 8.17
N SER A 87 18.22 -18.69 8.09
CA SER A 87 19.20 -18.60 7.01
C SER A 87 18.53 -18.88 5.66
N ALA A 88 19.04 -18.25 4.59
CA ALA A 88 18.47 -18.39 3.25
C ALA A 88 18.44 -19.85 2.73
N ASP A 89 19.33 -20.70 3.23
CA ASP A 89 19.39 -22.13 2.94
C ASP A 89 18.53 -23.01 3.87
N GLY A 90 17.81 -22.41 4.82
CA GLY A 90 16.94 -23.09 5.79
C GLY A 90 17.66 -23.92 6.85
N ARG A 91 19.00 -23.91 6.88
CA ARG A 91 19.79 -24.77 7.79
C ARG A 91 19.86 -24.23 9.22
N TYR A 92 19.75 -22.92 9.38
CA TYR A 92 19.93 -22.24 10.66
C TYR A 92 18.74 -21.34 11.00
N LEU A 93 18.50 -21.19 12.30
CA LEU A 93 17.61 -20.19 12.88
C LEU A 93 18.42 -19.34 13.85
N ALA A 94 18.49 -18.05 13.58
CA ALA A 94 19.02 -17.07 14.52
C ALA A 94 17.91 -16.63 15.47
N ILE A 95 18.28 -16.41 16.73
CA ILE A 95 17.41 -15.91 17.79
C ILE A 95 18.15 -14.79 18.53
N GLY A 96 17.55 -13.61 18.57
CA GLY A 96 18.08 -12.44 19.26
C GLY A 96 17.20 -12.08 20.44
N ASN A 97 17.80 -11.73 21.58
CA ASN A 97 17.05 -11.31 22.75
C ASN A 97 16.71 -9.80 22.71
N ALA A 98 15.44 -9.44 22.83
CA ALA A 98 14.97 -8.06 22.80
C ALA A 98 14.99 -7.35 24.18
N ARG A 99 15.54 -7.94 25.26
CA ARG A 99 15.86 -7.23 26.52
C ARG A 99 17.18 -7.72 27.13
N GLY A 100 17.78 -6.91 28.00
CA GLY A 100 19.04 -7.24 28.68
C GLY A 100 20.27 -7.03 27.80
N ASP A 101 21.26 -7.93 27.91
CA ASP A 101 22.61 -7.79 27.32
C ASP A 101 22.69 -8.09 25.81
N GLY A 102 21.57 -8.41 25.15
CA GLY A 102 21.53 -8.65 23.69
C GLY A 102 22.15 -9.97 23.27
N ASP A 103 21.77 -11.05 23.93
CA ASP A 103 22.22 -12.41 23.60
C ASP A 103 21.74 -12.79 22.19
N LEU A 104 22.66 -13.33 21.38
CA LEU A 104 22.43 -13.87 20.06
C LEU A 104 22.72 -15.37 20.06
N ALA A 105 21.77 -16.18 19.61
CA ALA A 105 21.93 -17.62 19.43
C ALA A 105 21.67 -18.00 17.98
N VAL A 106 22.42 -18.96 17.44
CA VAL A 106 22.13 -19.58 16.14
C VAL A 106 22.04 -21.08 16.35
N LEU A 107 20.92 -21.65 15.92
CA LEU A 107 20.61 -23.06 16.07
C LEU A 107 20.59 -23.72 14.70
N SER A 108 21.15 -24.92 14.60
CA SER A 108 20.95 -25.79 13.44
C SER A 108 19.56 -26.42 13.53
N ILE A 109 18.78 -26.34 12.46
CA ILE A 109 17.43 -26.93 12.39
C ILE A 109 17.48 -28.45 12.35
N ALA A 110 18.35 -29.03 11.53
CA ALA A 110 18.47 -30.49 11.37
C ALA A 110 18.93 -31.18 12.66
N GLY A 111 19.85 -30.55 13.41
CA GLY A 111 20.38 -31.08 14.66
C GLY A 111 19.62 -30.64 15.92
N LYS A 112 18.79 -29.60 15.83
CA LYS A 112 18.21 -28.86 16.98
C LYS A 112 19.26 -28.47 18.03
N GLN A 113 20.46 -28.13 17.56
CA GLN A 113 21.63 -27.87 18.39
C GLN A 113 22.08 -26.43 18.25
N LEU A 114 22.48 -25.84 19.38
CA LEU A 114 23.15 -24.54 19.43
C LEU A 114 24.46 -24.65 18.66
N THR A 115 24.59 -23.89 17.59
CA THR A 115 25.78 -23.84 16.74
C THR A 115 26.65 -22.63 17.09
N TYR A 116 26.03 -21.52 17.44
CA TYR A 116 26.71 -20.28 17.80
C TYR A 116 25.98 -19.54 18.91
N TYR A 117 26.72 -18.86 19.78
CA TYR A 117 26.18 -18.01 20.83
C TYR A 117 27.11 -16.83 21.11
N ALA A 118 26.56 -15.63 21.23
CA ALA A 118 27.30 -14.41 21.50
C ALA A 118 26.58 -13.48 22.48
N ARG A 119 27.36 -12.76 23.30
CA ARG A 119 26.91 -11.71 24.23
C ARG A 119 27.68 -10.40 24.02
N GLU A 120 27.72 -9.92 22.79
CA GLU A 120 28.59 -8.77 22.44
C GLU A 120 27.82 -7.46 22.22
N HIS A 121 26.49 -7.48 22.16
CA HIS A 121 25.70 -6.28 21.90
C HIS A 121 25.59 -5.33 23.09
N GLY A 122 25.50 -5.87 24.30
CA GLY A 122 25.34 -5.09 25.55
C GLY A 122 23.99 -4.38 25.68
N LYS A 123 23.08 -4.54 24.69
CA LYS A 123 21.68 -4.10 24.69
C LYS A 123 20.85 -5.02 23.82
N ALA A 124 19.54 -4.96 24.03
CA ALA A 124 18.52 -5.63 23.26
C ALA A 124 18.77 -5.59 21.74
N ILE A 125 18.72 -6.78 21.13
CA ILE A 125 18.72 -6.95 19.68
C ILE A 125 17.34 -6.59 19.17
N THR A 126 17.30 -5.74 18.15
CA THR A 126 16.08 -5.19 17.54
C THR A 126 15.72 -5.87 16.24
N VAL A 127 16.71 -6.42 15.52
CA VAL A 127 16.52 -7.05 14.21
C VAL A 127 17.67 -8.01 13.89
N LEU A 128 17.38 -9.04 13.09
CA LEU A 128 18.32 -10.01 12.54
C LEU A 128 18.17 -10.13 11.02
N ALA A 129 19.27 -10.31 10.31
CA ALA A 129 19.24 -10.59 8.87
C ALA A 129 20.40 -11.51 8.46
N PHE A 130 20.09 -12.64 7.81
CA PHE A 130 21.12 -13.47 7.18
C PHE A 130 21.50 -12.94 5.80
N SER A 131 22.77 -13.11 5.43
CA SER A 131 23.20 -12.93 4.05
C SER A 131 22.58 -14.00 3.15
N PRO A 132 22.36 -13.72 1.84
CA PRO A 132 21.71 -14.67 0.93
C PRO A 132 22.48 -15.98 0.74
N ASP A 133 23.80 -15.99 0.98
CA ASP A 133 24.64 -17.17 0.96
C ASP A 133 24.66 -17.94 2.30
N GLY A 134 23.98 -17.43 3.33
CA GLY A 134 23.91 -18.02 4.67
C GLY A 134 25.21 -17.97 5.48
N GLN A 135 26.27 -17.33 4.97
CA GLN A 135 27.58 -17.30 5.62
C GLN A 135 27.70 -16.23 6.69
N TYR A 136 26.88 -15.18 6.62
CA TYR A 136 26.93 -14.06 7.53
C TYR A 136 25.56 -13.79 8.15
N LEU A 137 25.60 -13.27 9.37
CA LEU A 137 24.45 -12.76 10.09
C LEU A 137 24.73 -11.33 10.50
N ALA A 138 23.79 -10.43 10.22
CA ALA A 138 23.77 -9.08 10.74
C ALA A 138 22.73 -9.01 11.87
N ALA A 139 23.05 -8.29 12.94
CA ALA A 139 22.12 -8.02 14.02
C ALA A 139 22.23 -6.57 14.44
N GLY A 140 21.10 -5.89 14.52
CA GLY A 140 20.96 -4.51 14.97
C GLY A 140 20.58 -4.44 16.44
N ASP A 141 20.93 -3.35 17.12
CA ASP A 141 20.55 -3.13 18.51
C ASP A 141 20.07 -1.70 18.80
N TYR A 142 19.54 -1.53 20.01
CA TYR A 142 19.10 -0.25 20.57
C TYR A 142 20.22 0.76 20.85
N ASN A 143 21.50 0.38 20.72
CA ASN A 143 22.68 1.25 20.92
C ASN A 143 23.20 1.86 19.60
N ASN A 144 22.32 1.95 18.60
CA ASN A 144 22.58 2.62 17.32
C ASN A 144 23.66 1.93 16.47
N GLN A 145 23.89 0.65 16.73
CA GLN A 145 24.89 -0.14 16.05
C GLN A 145 24.27 -1.42 15.49
N PHE A 146 24.91 -1.96 14.48
CA PHE A 146 24.73 -3.35 14.11
C PHE A 146 26.09 -4.00 13.99
N LYS A 147 26.13 -5.32 14.15
CA LYS A 147 27.37 -6.08 13.98
C LYS A 147 27.16 -7.20 12.96
N ILE A 148 28.27 -7.68 12.41
CA ILE A 148 28.32 -8.76 11.44
C ILE A 148 29.08 -9.93 12.05
N TRP A 149 28.49 -11.13 11.94
CA TRP A 149 29.14 -12.39 12.29
C TRP A 149 29.28 -13.27 11.09
N ARG A 150 30.39 -14.01 11.05
CA ARG A 150 30.54 -15.15 10.17
C ARG A 150 30.03 -16.41 10.88
N ILE A 151 29.08 -17.10 10.27
CA ILE A 151 28.51 -18.32 10.81
C ILE A 151 29.56 -19.43 10.81
N ASN A 152 29.54 -20.27 11.86
CA ASN A 152 30.54 -21.32 12.14
C ASN A 152 31.95 -20.81 12.48
N SER A 153 32.13 -19.51 12.73
CA SER A 153 33.34 -18.97 13.36
C SER A 153 33.16 -18.91 14.87
N THR A 154 34.15 -19.35 15.64
CA THR A 154 34.19 -19.16 17.10
C THR A 154 34.71 -17.78 17.50
N ALA A 155 34.99 -16.90 16.54
CA ALA A 155 35.53 -15.56 16.78
C ALA A 155 34.43 -14.57 17.22
N ALA A 156 34.90 -13.44 17.80
CA ALA A 156 34.09 -12.26 18.05
C ALA A 156 33.45 -11.71 16.76
N SER A 157 32.51 -10.77 16.90
CA SER A 157 31.92 -10.07 15.75
C SER A 157 33.00 -9.57 14.79
N GLN A 158 32.83 -9.86 13.50
CA GLN A 158 33.81 -9.51 12.46
C GLN A 158 33.86 -8.00 12.22
N GLN A 159 32.71 -7.34 12.34
CA GLN A 159 32.62 -5.88 12.29
C GLN A 159 31.54 -5.40 13.24
N THR A 160 31.78 -4.25 13.88
CA THR A 160 30.74 -3.44 14.54
C THR A 160 30.63 -2.12 13.78
N VAL A 161 29.41 -1.78 13.33
CA VAL A 161 29.11 -0.56 12.58
C VAL A 161 28.34 0.40 13.48
N ARG A 162 28.84 1.63 13.63
CA ARG A 162 28.27 2.69 14.50
C ARG A 162 28.12 4.00 13.74
N ASP A 163 27.15 4.05 12.84
CA ASP A 163 26.89 5.24 12.02
C ASP A 163 25.50 5.84 12.22
N HIS A 164 24.51 5.01 12.57
CA HIS A 164 23.21 5.50 12.98
C HIS A 164 23.32 6.26 14.31
N ARG A 165 22.47 7.26 14.48
CA ARG A 165 22.37 8.11 15.68
C ARG A 165 21.30 7.64 16.66
N TRP A 166 20.54 6.62 16.28
CA TRP A 166 19.50 6.00 17.08
C TRP A 166 19.40 4.50 16.78
N SER A 167 18.56 3.79 17.54
CA SER A 167 18.26 2.35 17.41
C SER A 167 18.17 1.92 15.94
N VAL A 168 18.91 0.87 15.59
CA VAL A 168 18.79 0.21 14.29
C VAL A 168 17.51 -0.60 14.32
N ASN A 169 16.48 -0.16 13.62
CA ASN A 169 15.16 -0.77 13.72
C ASN A 169 15.00 -1.96 12.78
N ASP A 170 15.66 -1.95 11.62
CA ASP A 170 15.54 -3.03 10.64
C ASP A 170 16.81 -3.17 9.77
N LEU A 171 17.03 -4.37 9.22
CA LEU A 171 18.17 -4.79 8.40
C LEU A 171 17.72 -5.73 7.28
N ALA A 172 18.19 -5.49 6.05
CA ALA A 172 17.91 -6.38 4.91
C ALA A 172 19.11 -6.47 3.96
N PHE A 173 19.49 -7.69 3.56
CA PHE A 173 20.47 -7.89 2.49
C PHE A 173 19.81 -7.86 1.11
N THR A 174 20.49 -7.29 0.12
CA THR A 174 20.06 -7.42 -1.28
C THR A 174 20.17 -8.88 -1.74
N PRO A 175 19.31 -9.35 -2.66
CA PRO A 175 19.33 -10.75 -3.11
C PRO A 175 20.66 -11.23 -3.70
N ASP A 176 21.43 -10.32 -4.30
CA ASP A 176 22.78 -10.58 -4.84
C ASP A 176 23.88 -10.64 -3.76
N GLY A 177 23.55 -10.28 -2.52
CA GLY A 177 24.46 -10.23 -1.38
C GLY A 177 25.48 -9.08 -1.43
N ALA A 178 25.39 -8.18 -2.41
CA ALA A 178 26.36 -7.11 -2.60
C ALA A 178 26.14 -5.91 -1.66
N TYR A 179 24.94 -5.78 -1.08
CA TYR A 179 24.59 -4.69 -0.19
C TYR A 179 23.80 -5.17 1.04
N LEU A 180 23.97 -4.43 2.13
CA LEU A 180 23.11 -4.46 3.30
C LEU A 180 22.37 -3.12 3.36
N ILE A 181 21.11 -3.13 3.76
CA ILE A 181 20.31 -1.92 4.01
C ILE A 181 19.94 -1.92 5.49
N SER A 182 20.00 -0.76 6.13
CA SER A 182 19.60 -0.58 7.51
C SER A 182 18.71 0.65 7.65
N CYS A 183 17.84 0.67 8.65
CA CYS A 183 17.07 1.88 8.99
C CYS A 183 17.06 2.18 10.49
N ALA A 184 16.79 3.43 10.83
CA ALA A 184 16.72 3.87 12.22
C ALA A 184 15.61 4.91 12.46
N GLY A 185 15.11 4.92 13.69
CA GLY A 185 14.09 5.85 14.18
C GLY A 185 14.63 7.24 14.53
N SER A 186 13.79 8.12 15.07
CA SER A 186 14.18 9.47 15.52
C SER A 186 15.13 9.40 16.70
N PRO A 187 16.18 10.25 16.70
CA PRO A 187 16.41 11.37 15.78
C PRO A 187 17.23 11.06 14.53
N ASP A 188 17.52 9.80 14.21
CA ASP A 188 18.31 9.44 13.01
C ASP A 188 17.50 9.56 11.71
N ASN A 189 16.31 8.93 11.67
CA ASN A 189 15.33 9.04 10.58
C ASN A 189 15.87 8.66 9.18
N THR A 190 16.89 7.80 9.11
CA THR A 190 17.53 7.45 7.84
C THR A 190 17.36 5.99 7.46
N VAL A 191 17.44 5.73 6.16
CA VAL A 191 17.73 4.42 5.58
C VAL A 191 19.13 4.49 4.97
N LYS A 192 20.02 3.58 5.34
CA LYS A 192 21.41 3.55 4.86
C LYS A 192 21.64 2.30 4.02
N ILE A 193 22.29 2.47 2.88
CA ILE A 193 22.73 1.41 1.99
C ILE A 193 24.24 1.24 2.16
N TRP A 194 24.65 0.01 2.42
CA TRP A 194 26.03 -0.38 2.70
C TRP A 194 26.52 -1.30 1.59
N ARG A 195 27.67 -0.99 0.97
CA ARG A 195 28.39 -2.02 0.20
C ARG A 195 28.83 -3.10 1.16
N PHE A 196 28.48 -4.34 0.86
CA PHE A 196 28.84 -5.50 1.66
C PHE A 196 29.83 -6.38 0.89
N SER A 197 30.96 -6.70 1.52
CA SER A 197 31.94 -7.63 0.96
C SER A 197 32.68 -8.33 2.07
N ASN A 198 32.65 -9.67 2.05
CA ASN A 198 33.40 -10.54 2.96
C ASN A 198 33.23 -10.20 4.44
N GLY A 199 32.01 -9.83 4.87
CA GLY A 199 31.72 -9.51 6.28
C GLY A 199 32.01 -8.05 6.68
N TYR A 200 32.32 -7.18 5.72
CA TYR A 200 32.53 -5.76 5.94
C TYR A 200 31.49 -4.91 5.20
N CYS A 201 30.86 -4.00 5.93
CA CYS A 201 29.94 -2.97 5.47
C CYS A 201 30.67 -1.63 5.35
N GLN A 202 30.48 -0.96 4.22
CA GLN A 202 30.93 0.42 3.98
C GLN A 202 29.76 1.26 3.49
N ILE A 203 29.56 2.45 4.05
CA ILE A 203 28.44 3.31 3.68
C ILE A 203 28.53 3.68 2.19
N ASN A 204 27.44 3.45 1.46
CA ASN A 204 27.33 3.75 0.03
C ASN A 204 26.40 4.94 -0.22
N GLN A 205 25.23 4.91 0.41
CA GLN A 205 24.20 5.94 0.25
C GLN A 205 23.41 6.09 1.55
N THR A 206 23.04 7.32 1.91
CA THR A 206 22.06 7.59 2.98
C THR A 206 20.82 8.22 2.35
N LEU A 207 19.66 7.66 2.66
CA LEU A 207 18.35 8.14 2.26
C LEU A 207 17.66 8.74 3.47
N THR A 208 16.94 9.83 3.25
CA THR A 208 16.06 10.47 4.25
C THR A 208 14.63 10.40 3.72
N PRO A 209 13.92 9.27 3.97
CA PRO A 209 12.56 9.06 3.47
C PRO A 209 11.61 10.16 3.92
N TRP A 210 11.77 10.55 5.19
CA TRP A 210 11.00 11.58 5.89
C TRP A 210 11.89 12.28 6.93
N GLY A 211 11.31 13.20 7.72
CA GLY A 211 11.95 13.82 8.88
C GLY A 211 11.65 13.13 10.23
N GLY A 212 11.28 11.84 10.23
CA GLY A 212 10.85 11.09 11.42
C GLY A 212 11.05 9.58 11.28
N ASP A 213 10.64 8.82 12.30
CA ASP A 213 11.05 7.41 12.51
C ASP A 213 10.83 6.50 11.30
N VAL A 214 11.88 5.76 10.92
CA VAL A 214 11.78 4.61 10.03
C VAL A 214 11.78 3.33 10.88
N ASN A 215 10.72 2.54 10.77
CA ASN A 215 10.52 1.33 11.57
C ASN A 215 10.88 0.06 10.80
N ALA A 216 10.62 0.02 9.48
CA ALA A 216 10.81 -1.17 8.66
C ALA A 216 11.26 -0.82 7.24
N ILE A 217 11.98 -1.77 6.63
CA ILE A 217 12.43 -1.76 5.25
C ILE A 217 12.20 -3.14 4.61
N SER A 218 11.99 -3.17 3.30
CA SER A 218 11.93 -4.43 2.57
C SER A 218 12.48 -4.29 1.16
N ILE A 219 13.12 -5.35 0.69
CA ILE A 219 13.70 -5.43 -0.65
C ILE A 219 12.92 -6.49 -1.43
N SER A 220 12.52 -6.17 -2.66
CA SER A 220 11.87 -7.17 -3.52
C SER A 220 12.84 -8.32 -3.84
N ALA A 221 12.32 -9.54 -3.99
CA ALA A 221 13.13 -10.73 -4.24
C ALA A 221 13.94 -10.65 -5.55
N ASP A 222 13.48 -9.87 -6.52
CA ASP A 222 14.20 -9.54 -7.76
C ASP A 222 15.26 -8.43 -7.61
N GLY A 223 15.39 -7.85 -6.41
CA GLY A 223 16.36 -6.80 -6.08
C GLY A 223 16.08 -5.43 -6.69
N ARG A 224 14.91 -5.23 -7.32
CA ARG A 224 14.58 -4.00 -8.05
C ARG A 224 13.96 -2.90 -7.20
N TYR A 225 13.36 -3.24 -6.07
CA TYR A 225 12.60 -2.29 -5.25
C TYR A 225 13.06 -2.31 -3.80
N LEU A 226 13.12 -1.12 -3.21
CA LEU A 226 13.22 -0.90 -1.77
C LEU A 226 11.95 -0.19 -1.31
N ALA A 227 11.37 -0.65 -0.22
CA ALA A 227 10.28 0.01 0.47
C ALA A 227 10.72 0.37 1.90
N ALA A 228 10.26 1.50 2.42
CA ALA A 228 10.47 1.90 3.81
C ALA A 228 9.17 2.41 4.43
N GLY A 229 8.91 2.00 5.67
CA GLY A 229 7.73 2.32 6.46
C GLY A 229 8.11 2.88 7.83
N GLY A 230 7.29 3.77 8.35
CA GLY A 230 7.56 4.48 9.59
C GLY A 230 6.31 5.05 10.25
N ASN A 231 6.47 6.07 11.10
CA ASN A 231 5.35 6.69 11.80
C ASN A 231 4.49 7.64 10.93
N TYR A 232 4.66 7.59 9.62
CA TYR A 232 3.94 8.41 8.64
C TYR A 232 2.88 7.60 7.90
N THR A 233 1.90 8.28 7.32
CA THR A 233 0.81 7.68 6.53
C THR A 233 1.21 7.32 5.11
N ALA A 234 2.51 7.10 4.86
CA ALA A 234 3.03 6.73 3.56
C ALA A 234 4.19 5.74 3.69
N VAL A 235 4.29 4.82 2.73
CA VAL A 235 5.50 4.02 2.48
C VAL A 235 6.27 4.66 1.33
N LYS A 236 7.56 4.90 1.56
CA LYS A 236 8.46 5.37 0.50
C LYS A 236 8.93 4.19 -0.33
N LEU A 237 8.98 4.37 -1.64
CA LEU A 237 9.48 3.39 -2.59
C LEU A 237 10.67 3.95 -3.36
N TRP A 238 11.64 3.10 -3.62
CA TRP A 238 12.75 3.38 -4.53
C TRP A 238 12.95 2.23 -5.49
N GLN A 239 13.39 2.56 -6.69
CA GLN A 239 14.01 1.62 -7.60
C GLN A 239 15.49 1.47 -7.22
N LEU A 240 15.94 0.23 -7.04
CA LEU A 240 17.32 -0.13 -6.78
C LEU A 240 18.03 -0.53 -8.08
N SER A 241 19.21 0.03 -8.29
CA SER A 241 20.11 -0.29 -9.40
C SER A 241 21.55 -0.23 -8.91
N SER A 242 22.23 -1.38 -8.78
CA SER A 242 23.65 -1.46 -8.40
C SER A 242 24.01 -0.64 -7.15
N GLY A 243 23.17 -0.73 -6.11
CA GLY A 243 23.37 -0.03 -4.84
C GLY A 243 22.92 1.42 -4.81
N SER A 244 22.41 1.97 -5.92
CA SER A 244 21.80 3.30 -5.96
C SER A 244 20.28 3.19 -5.90
N ALA A 245 19.67 3.98 -5.02
CA ALA A 245 18.22 4.09 -4.87
C ALA A 245 17.70 5.38 -5.52
N SER A 246 16.73 5.24 -6.43
CA SER A 246 16.03 6.34 -7.10
C SER A 246 14.56 6.35 -6.66
N ALA A 247 14.06 7.49 -6.19
CA ALA A 247 12.69 7.56 -5.63
C ALA A 247 11.62 7.25 -6.68
N LEU A 248 10.61 6.50 -6.26
CA LEU A 248 9.37 6.22 -7.00
C LEU A 248 8.19 6.93 -6.31
N ASN A 249 6.98 6.72 -6.83
CA ASN A 249 5.77 7.22 -6.20
C ASN A 249 5.55 6.56 -4.83
N ASP A 250 5.32 7.39 -3.82
CA ASP A 250 4.97 6.95 -2.47
C ASP A 250 3.64 6.17 -2.46
N LEU A 251 3.52 5.18 -1.58
CA LEU A 251 2.25 4.52 -1.31
C LEU A 251 1.56 5.20 -0.14
N ARG A 252 0.47 5.92 -0.40
CA ARG A 252 -0.34 6.56 0.65
C ARG A 252 -1.26 5.52 1.29
N LEU A 253 -1.07 5.30 2.59
CA LEU A 253 -1.86 4.37 3.38
C LEU A 253 -3.11 5.06 3.94
N GLN A 254 -4.16 4.29 4.21
CA GLN A 254 -5.40 4.88 4.72
C GLN A 254 -5.27 5.32 6.18
N TYR A 255 -4.56 4.57 7.03
CA TYR A 255 -4.34 4.96 8.43
C TYR A 255 -3.08 4.29 9.02
N TYR A 256 -2.52 4.99 10.02
CA TYR A 256 -1.61 4.57 11.10
C TYR A 256 -0.13 4.22 10.81
N PRO A 257 0.76 4.38 11.82
CA PRO A 257 2.18 4.04 11.74
C PRO A 257 2.44 2.63 11.23
N VAL A 258 3.31 2.52 10.22
CA VAL A 258 3.83 1.24 9.73
C VAL A 258 4.82 0.71 10.75
N ARG A 259 4.58 -0.52 11.19
CA ARG A 259 5.53 -1.26 12.05
C ARG A 259 6.35 -2.22 11.23
N ASP A 260 5.75 -2.82 10.22
CA ASP A 260 6.44 -3.74 9.34
C ASP A 260 5.84 -3.76 7.91
N LEU A 261 6.66 -4.13 6.94
CA LEU A 261 6.30 -4.28 5.54
C LEU A 261 7.18 -5.33 4.87
N GLN A 262 6.61 -6.14 3.98
CA GLN A 262 7.36 -7.21 3.33
C GLN A 262 6.93 -7.43 1.89
N PHE A 263 7.90 -7.50 0.96
CA PHE A 263 7.63 -7.93 -0.40
C PHE A 263 7.33 -9.43 -0.46
N SER A 264 6.41 -9.81 -1.35
CA SER A 264 6.16 -11.21 -1.65
C SER A 264 7.38 -11.85 -2.35
N PRO A 265 7.57 -13.17 -2.21
CA PRO A 265 8.70 -13.87 -2.84
C PRO A 265 8.75 -13.76 -4.37
N ASP A 266 7.60 -13.50 -5.01
CA ASP A 266 7.49 -13.28 -6.46
C ASP A 266 7.63 -11.80 -6.87
N SER A 267 7.91 -10.90 -5.92
CA SER A 267 8.08 -9.44 -6.10
C SER A 267 6.85 -8.71 -6.63
N LYS A 268 5.68 -9.37 -6.69
CA LYS A 268 4.46 -8.75 -7.23
C LYS A 268 3.64 -8.01 -6.18
N TYR A 269 3.78 -8.36 -4.92
CA TYR A 269 3.01 -7.77 -3.84
C TYR A 269 3.92 -7.20 -2.74
N LEU A 270 3.40 -6.21 -2.03
CA LEU A 270 3.96 -5.64 -0.81
C LEU A 270 2.87 -5.70 0.26
N ALA A 271 3.11 -6.44 1.33
CA ALA A 271 2.27 -6.43 2.52
C ALA A 271 2.74 -5.33 3.47
N ILE A 272 1.81 -4.61 4.08
CA ILE A 272 2.09 -3.48 4.96
C ILE A 272 1.21 -3.58 6.21
N ALA A 273 1.81 -3.53 7.39
CA ALA A 273 1.11 -3.63 8.66
C ALA A 273 1.69 -2.68 9.72
N GLY A 274 0.89 -2.45 10.76
CA GLY A 274 1.21 -1.42 11.74
C GLY A 274 0.22 -1.35 12.88
N GLN A 275 -0.01 -0.13 13.37
CA GLN A 275 -0.97 0.14 14.43
C GLN A 275 -2.43 0.02 13.94
N GLY A 276 -2.92 -1.20 13.83
CA GLY A 276 -4.33 -1.45 13.58
C GLY A 276 -4.57 -2.94 13.43
N LYS A 277 -5.78 -3.26 12.96
CA LYS A 277 -6.14 -4.63 12.60
C LYS A 277 -6.04 -4.89 11.11
N GLN A 278 -5.59 -3.93 10.29
CA GLN A 278 -5.56 -4.12 8.85
C GLN A 278 -4.13 -4.40 8.38
N ILE A 279 -4.04 -5.34 7.45
CA ILE A 279 -2.83 -5.58 6.65
C ILE A 279 -3.22 -5.18 5.24
N GLU A 280 -2.50 -4.23 4.67
CA GLU A 280 -2.73 -3.78 3.30
C GLU A 280 -1.82 -4.55 2.34
N ILE A 281 -2.41 -5.12 1.29
CA ILE A 281 -1.67 -5.77 0.21
C ILE A 281 -1.70 -4.88 -1.01
N TRP A 282 -0.52 -4.50 -1.48
CA TRP A 282 -0.30 -3.63 -2.63
C TRP A 282 0.32 -4.42 -3.77
N GLN A 283 -0.21 -4.30 -4.98
CA GLN A 283 0.35 -4.90 -6.17
C GLN A 283 1.30 -3.94 -6.88
N MET A 284 2.50 -4.41 -7.19
CA MET A 284 3.56 -3.64 -7.83
C MET A 284 3.33 -3.50 -9.34
N ASN A 285 3.38 -2.26 -9.84
CA ASN A 285 3.06 -1.90 -11.23
C ASN A 285 4.20 -1.13 -11.91
N GLY A 286 5.45 -1.57 -11.75
CA GLY A 286 6.61 -0.95 -12.41
C GLY A 286 7.11 0.32 -11.69
N SER A 287 6.39 1.44 -11.80
CA SER A 287 6.78 2.74 -11.24
C SER A 287 6.08 3.10 -9.91
N GLY A 288 5.32 2.17 -9.33
CA GLY A 288 4.58 2.34 -8.09
C GLY A 288 3.82 1.07 -7.73
N ALA A 289 2.80 1.19 -6.88
CA ALA A 289 1.91 0.09 -6.54
C ALA A 289 0.45 0.57 -6.41
N SER A 290 -0.49 -0.34 -6.59
CA SER A 290 -1.92 -0.10 -6.34
C SER A 290 -2.43 -1.05 -5.27
N ARG A 291 -3.29 -0.57 -4.36
CA ARG A 291 -3.89 -1.43 -3.34
C ARG A 291 -4.70 -2.54 -4.03
N ALA A 292 -4.34 -3.79 -3.75
CA ALA A 292 -5.00 -4.97 -4.30
C ALA A 292 -6.04 -5.53 -3.32
N GLN A 293 -5.68 -5.60 -2.02
CA GLN A 293 -6.53 -6.23 -1.01
C GLN A 293 -6.23 -5.68 0.39
N THR A 294 -7.18 -5.87 1.32
CA THR A 294 -6.98 -5.65 2.75
C THR A 294 -7.35 -6.93 3.50
N LEU A 295 -6.47 -7.37 4.40
CA LEU A 295 -6.72 -8.48 5.32
C LEU A 295 -7.00 -7.93 6.72
N ALA A 296 -7.80 -8.66 7.50
CA ALA A 296 -8.10 -8.30 8.87
C ALA A 296 -7.39 -9.25 9.84
N HIS A 297 -6.58 -8.68 10.73
CA HIS A 297 -5.99 -9.37 11.86
C HIS A 297 -7.01 -9.50 12.99
N ALA A 298 -7.48 -10.72 13.24
CA ALA A 298 -8.48 -11.01 14.26
C ALA A 298 -7.96 -10.73 15.68
N SER A 299 -8.56 -9.73 16.33
CA SER A 299 -8.22 -9.36 17.70
C SER A 299 -9.46 -8.88 18.45
N ARG A 300 -9.56 -9.28 19.73
CA ARG A 300 -10.62 -8.83 20.64
C ARG A 300 -10.36 -7.41 21.18
N SER A 301 -9.12 -6.95 21.16
CA SER A 301 -8.75 -5.59 21.59
C SER A 301 -9.14 -4.57 20.52
N LEU A 302 -9.68 -3.42 20.91
CA LEU A 302 -9.88 -2.28 20.00
C LEU A 302 -8.54 -1.64 19.58
N PHE A 303 -7.48 -1.84 20.38
CA PHE A 303 -6.13 -1.35 20.13
C PHE A 303 -5.22 -2.55 19.83
N THR A 304 -5.03 -2.84 18.55
CA THR A 304 -4.14 -3.90 18.08
C THR A 304 -3.01 -3.28 17.27
N THR A 305 -1.80 -3.77 17.50
CA THR A 305 -0.64 -3.41 16.69
C THR A 305 -0.07 -4.71 16.17
N ILE A 306 0.10 -4.79 14.86
CA ILE A 306 0.83 -5.85 14.19
C ILE A 306 2.29 -5.40 14.22
N PHE A 307 3.15 -6.22 14.82
CA PHE A 307 4.56 -5.92 14.98
C PHE A 307 5.38 -6.42 13.80
N ASP A 308 4.93 -7.50 13.16
CA ASP A 308 5.73 -8.24 12.17
C ASP A 308 4.86 -9.01 11.16
N LEU A 309 5.37 -9.17 9.94
CA LEU A 309 4.82 -9.86 8.78
C LEU A 309 5.86 -10.82 8.18
N ALA A 310 5.41 -12.04 7.83
CA ALA A 310 6.28 -13.02 7.19
C ALA A 310 5.59 -13.78 6.05
N PHE A 311 6.07 -13.62 4.82
CA PHE A 311 5.71 -14.46 3.68
C PHE A 311 6.49 -15.77 3.74
N SER A 312 5.81 -16.89 3.48
CA SER A 312 6.52 -18.14 3.21
C SER A 312 7.29 -18.03 1.90
N GLY A 313 8.51 -18.56 1.85
CA GLY A 313 9.35 -18.42 0.65
C GLY A 313 8.80 -19.11 -0.61
N ASP A 314 7.87 -20.05 -0.45
CA ASP A 314 7.09 -20.66 -1.53
C ASP A 314 5.88 -19.82 -1.99
N GLY A 315 5.63 -18.67 -1.34
CA GLY A 315 4.53 -17.75 -1.65
C GLY A 315 3.13 -18.28 -1.30
N GLN A 316 3.00 -19.37 -0.54
CA GLN A 316 1.70 -19.96 -0.19
C GLN A 316 1.06 -19.35 1.06
N TYR A 317 1.85 -18.71 1.93
CA TYR A 317 1.38 -18.18 3.19
C TYR A 317 1.89 -16.77 3.44
N LEU A 318 1.08 -16.01 4.18
CA LEU A 318 1.49 -14.79 4.87
C LEU A 318 1.14 -14.97 6.34
N ALA A 319 2.08 -14.71 7.25
CA ALA A 319 1.86 -14.66 8.68
C ALA A 319 1.92 -13.22 9.19
N ALA A 320 1.21 -12.94 10.27
CA ALA A 320 1.31 -11.69 11.02
C ALA A 320 1.28 -11.97 12.53
N GLY A 321 2.15 -11.28 13.26
CA GLY A 321 2.27 -11.33 14.72
C GLY A 321 2.04 -9.95 15.34
N GLY A 322 1.50 -9.90 16.55
CA GLY A 322 1.28 -8.61 17.21
C GLY A 322 0.82 -8.66 18.66
N SER A 323 0.22 -7.56 19.10
CA SER A 323 -0.25 -7.37 20.48
C SER A 323 -1.47 -8.21 20.87
N SER A 324 -2.09 -8.90 19.92
CA SER A 324 -3.26 -9.77 20.13
C SER A 324 -2.92 -11.18 20.63
N SER A 325 -1.65 -11.41 21.00
CA SER A 325 -1.13 -12.70 21.50
C SER A 325 -1.43 -13.88 20.58
N ASN A 326 -1.55 -13.62 19.27
CA ASN A 326 -1.74 -14.63 18.26
C ASN A 326 -0.87 -14.34 17.04
N ALA A 327 -0.38 -15.41 16.42
CA ALA A 327 0.12 -15.38 15.07
C ALA A 327 -1.01 -15.85 14.14
N GLN A 328 -1.35 -15.03 13.16
CA GLN A 328 -2.37 -15.37 12.15
C GLN A 328 -1.68 -15.66 10.84
N ILE A 329 -2.13 -16.73 10.18
CA ILE A 329 -1.50 -17.23 8.95
C ILE A 329 -2.60 -17.40 7.90
N TRP A 330 -2.53 -16.58 6.85
CA TRP A 330 -3.41 -16.64 5.70
C TRP A 330 -2.81 -17.55 4.64
N LYS A 331 -3.66 -18.39 4.03
CA LYS A 331 -3.30 -19.13 2.83
C LYS A 331 -3.57 -18.26 1.60
N LEU A 332 -2.59 -18.15 0.72
CA LEU A 332 -2.66 -17.33 -0.48
C LEU A 332 -3.25 -18.17 -1.62
N SER A 333 -4.47 -17.83 -2.06
CA SER A 333 -5.13 -18.58 -3.14
C SER A 333 -4.66 -18.03 -4.47
N GLY A 334 -3.63 -18.66 -5.05
CA GLY A 334 -3.04 -18.22 -6.32
C GLY A 334 -1.79 -18.98 -6.77
N VAL A 335 -1.27 -19.90 -5.95
CA VAL A 335 -0.18 -20.80 -6.34
C VAL A 335 -0.73 -22.22 -6.42
N SER A 336 -1.35 -22.56 -7.55
CA SER A 336 -1.64 -23.94 -7.91
C SER A 336 -0.93 -24.31 -9.20
N GLY A 337 0.27 -24.86 -9.10
CA GLY A 337 0.55 -26.15 -9.73
C GLY A 337 0.68 -27.16 -8.59
N SER A 338 0.13 -28.37 -8.58
CA SER A 338 -0.69 -29.13 -9.52
C SER A 338 -1.13 -30.38 -8.75
N SER A 339 -2.34 -30.88 -9.04
CA SER A 339 -2.80 -32.28 -8.96
C SER A 339 -2.12 -33.26 -7.99
N ALA A 340 -2.96 -33.90 -7.16
CA ALA A 340 -2.64 -35.15 -6.49
C ALA A 340 -2.14 -36.24 -7.47
N SER A 341 -0.99 -36.86 -7.20
CA SER A 341 -0.77 -38.29 -7.44
C SER A 341 0.47 -38.85 -6.72
N ARG A 342 0.20 -39.77 -5.79
CA ARG A 342 0.85 -41.07 -5.50
C ARG A 342 2.33 -41.19 -5.13
N PHE A 343 2.53 -41.99 -4.07
CA PHE A 343 3.75 -42.63 -3.56
C PHE A 343 4.64 -43.35 -4.61
N ALA A 344 5.97 -43.26 -4.43
CA ALA A 344 7.00 -44.31 -4.55
C ALA A 344 8.41 -43.70 -4.31
N SER A 345 9.07 -43.89 -3.14
CA SER A 345 10.09 -44.91 -2.79
C SER A 345 11.55 -44.68 -3.30
N PHE A 346 12.42 -44.45 -2.31
CA PHE A 346 13.90 -44.39 -2.15
C PHE A 346 14.96 -44.95 -3.17
N LEU A 347 16.06 -44.16 -3.29
CA LEU A 347 17.55 -44.44 -3.35
C LEU A 347 18.24 -45.01 -4.62
N PRO A 348 19.60 -44.90 -4.78
CA PRO A 348 20.60 -43.86 -4.40
C PRO A 348 21.65 -43.50 -5.51
N ILE A 349 22.54 -42.53 -5.21
CA ILE A 349 23.72 -42.01 -5.98
C ILE A 349 24.86 -43.07 -6.11
N PRO A 350 25.72 -43.05 -7.17
CA PRO A 350 27.18 -42.79 -6.98
C PRO A 350 27.85 -42.08 -8.21
N PRO A 351 29.21 -41.92 -8.34
CA PRO A 351 29.95 -40.69 -8.03
C PRO A 351 30.80 -40.11 -9.20
N ALA A 352 31.53 -39.03 -8.88
CA ALA A 352 32.38 -38.16 -9.71
C ALA A 352 33.48 -38.82 -10.56
N ASN A 353 33.90 -38.14 -11.64
CA ASN A 353 35.32 -38.04 -12.00
C ASN A 353 35.70 -36.89 -12.95
N ASN A 354 36.99 -36.56 -12.88
CA ASN A 354 37.73 -35.34 -13.22
C ASN A 354 38.20 -35.14 -14.69
N ASP A 355 38.61 -33.89 -14.95
CA ASP A 355 39.68 -33.38 -15.83
C ASP A 355 39.61 -33.52 -17.37
N ARG A 356 39.62 -32.38 -18.08
CA ARG A 356 40.80 -31.80 -18.79
C ARG A 356 40.42 -30.65 -19.74
N GLN A 357 41.21 -29.58 -19.69
CA GLN A 357 41.32 -28.54 -20.73
C GLN A 357 41.88 -29.13 -22.04
N THR A 358 41.43 -28.68 -23.23
CA THR A 358 42.29 -28.01 -24.25
C THR A 358 41.56 -27.60 -25.56
N SER A 359 41.79 -26.34 -25.91
CA SER A 359 41.84 -25.61 -27.19
C SER A 359 40.89 -25.84 -28.39
N LEU A 360 40.34 -24.71 -28.84
CA LEU A 360 39.95 -24.42 -30.23
C LEU A 360 41.12 -24.63 -31.21
N LYS A 361 40.95 -25.55 -32.15
CA LYS A 361 41.30 -25.44 -33.58
C LYS A 361 41.07 -26.82 -34.19
N ASP A 362 39.94 -27.00 -34.85
CA ASP A 362 39.88 -27.66 -36.16
C ASP A 362 38.51 -27.37 -36.80
N LEU A 363 38.60 -26.69 -37.93
CA LEU A 363 37.52 -26.06 -38.68
C LEU A 363 37.14 -26.95 -39.89
N THR A 364 35.85 -26.90 -40.24
CA THR A 364 35.25 -26.99 -41.60
C THR A 364 34.80 -28.33 -42.20
N GLY A 365 33.46 -28.49 -42.28
CA GLY A 365 32.70 -29.20 -43.34
C GLY A 365 31.79 -30.36 -42.88
N PRO A 366 30.74 -30.71 -43.66
CA PRO A 366 29.44 -30.05 -43.84
C PRO A 366 28.45 -30.36 -42.69
N SER A 367 27.34 -29.61 -42.59
CA SER A 367 26.37 -29.68 -41.49
C SER A 367 25.83 -31.11 -41.26
N LYS A 368 26.29 -31.77 -40.21
CA LYS A 368 25.51 -32.82 -39.56
C LYS A 368 24.31 -32.14 -38.92
N ARG A 369 23.09 -32.52 -39.33
CA ARG A 369 21.88 -32.27 -38.54
C ARG A 369 22.15 -32.73 -37.11
N SER A 370 22.17 -31.77 -36.19
CA SER A 370 22.22 -32.05 -34.77
C SER A 370 20.98 -32.88 -34.41
N THR A 371 21.18 -33.98 -33.68
CA THR A 371 20.08 -34.78 -33.11
C THR A 371 19.56 -34.11 -31.83
N GLU A 372 19.46 -32.78 -31.84
CA GLU A 372 19.09 -32.01 -30.67
C GLU A 372 17.57 -32.04 -30.54
N THR A 373 17.09 -32.55 -29.40
CA THR A 373 15.66 -32.64 -29.06
C THR A 373 15.23 -31.50 -28.12
N VAL A 374 16.08 -30.49 -27.98
CA VAL A 374 15.87 -29.38 -27.05
C VAL A 374 15.14 -28.27 -27.80
N ALA A 375 14.11 -27.69 -27.17
CA ALA A 375 13.34 -26.61 -27.76
C ALA A 375 14.14 -25.28 -27.75
N PRO A 376 13.93 -24.40 -28.75
CA PRO A 376 14.63 -23.13 -28.84
C PRO A 376 14.35 -22.22 -27.65
N THR A 377 15.32 -21.40 -27.25
CA THR A 377 15.13 -20.39 -26.21
C THR A 377 14.41 -19.17 -26.80
N LEU A 378 13.23 -18.85 -26.26
CA LEU A 378 12.44 -17.70 -26.69
C LEU A 378 12.44 -16.60 -25.61
N THR A 379 12.98 -15.43 -25.94
CA THR A 379 12.98 -14.23 -25.09
C THR A 379 12.12 -13.15 -25.73
N ILE A 380 11.10 -12.67 -25.02
CA ILE A 380 10.31 -11.51 -25.47
C ILE A 380 10.87 -10.30 -24.73
N TYR A 381 11.30 -9.29 -25.47
CA TYR A 381 11.76 -8.04 -24.86
C TYR A 381 10.55 -7.36 -24.23
N GLN A 382 10.67 -6.91 -22.97
CA GLN A 382 9.59 -6.15 -22.34
C GLN A 382 9.16 -5.04 -23.31
N PRO A 383 7.86 -4.86 -23.58
CA PRO A 383 7.41 -3.76 -24.39
C PRO A 383 7.79 -2.47 -23.68
N ALA A 384 8.87 -1.83 -24.15
CA ALA A 384 9.20 -0.48 -23.75
C ALA A 384 7.97 0.41 -23.98
N LEU A 385 7.73 1.32 -23.04
CA LEU A 385 6.64 2.28 -23.07
C LEU A 385 6.39 2.84 -24.49
N PHE A 386 5.17 2.59 -24.98
CA PHE A 386 4.49 3.14 -26.16
C PHE A 386 4.92 2.69 -27.56
N TYR A 387 4.01 2.00 -28.24
CA TYR A 387 3.38 2.48 -29.48
C TYR A 387 1.95 1.94 -29.54
N GLN A 388 0.98 2.55 -28.83
CA GLN A 388 -0.39 2.51 -29.35
C GLN A 388 -0.38 3.40 -30.59
N THR A 389 -0.36 2.79 -31.78
CA THR A 389 -0.60 3.53 -33.01
C THR A 389 -2.03 4.09 -33.00
N LYS A 390 -2.35 5.06 -33.87
CA LYS A 390 -3.74 5.59 -34.03
C LYS A 390 -4.79 4.48 -34.23
N ASP A 391 -4.36 3.28 -34.60
CA ASP A 391 -5.21 2.13 -34.94
C ASP A 391 -5.24 1.01 -33.89
N ASN A 392 -4.74 1.26 -32.66
CA ASN A 392 -4.75 0.33 -31.52
C ASN A 392 -3.88 -0.93 -31.72
N GLN A 393 -2.71 -0.79 -32.33
CA GLN A 393 -1.77 -1.90 -32.48
C GLN A 393 -0.64 -1.84 -31.44
N VAL A 394 0.03 -2.96 -31.19
CA VAL A 394 1.24 -3.07 -30.38
C VAL A 394 2.33 -3.78 -31.18
N LEU A 395 3.56 -3.30 -31.07
CA LEU A 395 4.73 -3.93 -31.69
C LEU A 395 5.36 -4.91 -30.70
N ILE A 396 5.34 -6.20 -31.04
CA ILE A 396 5.98 -7.27 -30.28
C ILE A 396 7.39 -7.47 -30.80
N LYS A 397 8.37 -7.47 -29.90
CA LYS A 397 9.79 -7.74 -30.22
C LYS A 397 10.36 -8.79 -29.29
N GLY A 398 11.30 -9.56 -29.80
CA GLY A 398 12.02 -10.55 -29.01
C GLY A 398 13.19 -11.15 -29.76
N LYS A 399 13.75 -12.19 -29.17
CA LYS A 399 14.81 -12.99 -29.76
C LYS A 399 14.56 -14.46 -29.49
N ALA A 400 14.55 -15.24 -30.55
CA ALA A 400 14.63 -16.69 -30.51
C ALA A 400 16.09 -17.10 -30.71
N SER A 401 16.59 -18.06 -29.95
CA SER A 401 17.97 -18.52 -30.03
C SER A 401 18.04 -20.02 -29.81
N ASP A 402 18.79 -20.68 -30.67
CA ASP A 402 19.00 -22.12 -30.65
C ASP A 402 20.33 -22.44 -31.30
N ASP A 403 21.03 -23.44 -30.78
CA ASP A 403 22.36 -23.85 -31.24
C ASP A 403 22.31 -24.46 -32.65
N SER A 404 21.16 -25.01 -33.04
CA SER A 404 20.87 -25.55 -34.37
C SER A 404 20.34 -24.48 -35.33
N GLY A 405 19.84 -23.36 -34.80
CA GLY A 405 19.31 -22.23 -35.57
C GLY A 405 17.78 -22.21 -35.64
N ILE A 406 17.22 -21.01 -35.75
CA ILE A 406 15.77 -20.78 -35.78
C ILE A 406 15.24 -20.84 -37.21
N HIS A 407 14.22 -21.66 -37.44
CA HIS A 407 13.53 -21.76 -38.72
C HIS A 407 12.51 -20.64 -38.90
N GLU A 408 11.61 -20.46 -37.94
CA GLU A 408 10.53 -19.46 -38.00
C GLU A 408 10.11 -18.99 -36.61
N VAL A 409 9.49 -17.81 -36.57
CA VAL A 409 8.80 -17.29 -35.38
C VAL A 409 7.41 -16.83 -35.78
N LEU A 410 6.38 -17.29 -35.07
CA LEU A 410 4.99 -16.96 -35.29
C LEU A 410 4.45 -16.12 -34.11
N VAL A 411 3.70 -15.07 -34.41
CA VAL A 411 2.94 -14.27 -33.44
C VAL A 411 1.46 -14.36 -33.79
N ASN A 412 0.65 -14.94 -32.90
CA ASN A 412 -0.75 -15.31 -33.16
C ASN A 412 -0.93 -16.11 -34.46
N ASN A 413 -0.04 -17.08 -34.69
CA ASN A 413 0.03 -17.91 -35.90
C ASN A 413 0.31 -17.13 -37.20
N GLN A 414 0.79 -15.90 -37.12
CA GLN A 414 1.29 -15.14 -38.27
C GLN A 414 2.81 -15.01 -38.20
N GLU A 415 3.48 -15.17 -39.33
CA GLU A 415 4.95 -15.13 -39.40
C GLU A 415 5.48 -13.74 -39.03
N ALA A 416 6.39 -13.69 -38.06
CA ALA A 416 7.07 -12.48 -37.63
C ALA A 416 8.27 -12.20 -38.54
N VAL A 417 8.65 -10.92 -38.65
CA VAL A 417 9.88 -10.56 -39.36
C VAL A 417 11.07 -11.00 -38.53
N LEU A 418 11.74 -12.09 -38.95
CA LEU A 418 12.88 -12.71 -38.26
C LEU A 418 14.22 -12.33 -38.93
N GLN A 419 15.17 -11.88 -38.12
CA GLN A 419 16.54 -11.58 -38.55
C GLN A 419 17.46 -12.78 -38.35
N ARG A 420 18.57 -12.82 -39.10
CA ARG A 420 19.61 -13.86 -38.95
C ARG A 420 20.22 -13.92 -37.53
N SER A 421 20.14 -12.83 -36.77
CA SER A 421 20.58 -12.75 -35.37
C SER A 421 19.63 -13.47 -34.39
N GLY A 422 18.49 -13.97 -34.86
CA GLY A 422 17.42 -14.54 -34.04
C GLY A 422 16.42 -13.51 -33.50
N GLU A 423 16.65 -12.22 -33.72
CA GLU A 423 15.73 -11.15 -33.33
C GLU A 423 14.50 -11.13 -34.25
N PHE A 424 13.31 -10.96 -33.66
CA PHE A 424 12.06 -10.90 -34.41
C PHE A 424 11.19 -9.71 -34.00
N GLN A 425 10.30 -9.29 -34.89
CA GLN A 425 9.26 -8.32 -34.60
C GLN A 425 7.95 -8.58 -35.36
N ALA A 426 6.81 -8.26 -34.74
CA ALA A 426 5.48 -8.34 -35.35
C ALA A 426 4.51 -7.30 -34.77
N GLU A 427 3.61 -6.76 -35.59
CA GLU A 427 2.55 -5.85 -35.14
C GLU A 427 1.25 -6.61 -34.87
N VAL A 428 0.61 -6.33 -33.73
CA VAL A 428 -0.62 -7.01 -33.29
C VAL A 428 -1.70 -5.99 -32.94
N LYS A 429 -2.88 -6.10 -33.56
CA LYS A 429 -4.02 -5.23 -33.24
C LYS A 429 -4.72 -5.69 -31.96
N LEU A 430 -4.99 -4.74 -31.05
CA LEU A 430 -5.60 -4.98 -29.74
C LEU A 430 -7.09 -4.67 -29.72
N LYS A 431 -7.87 -5.55 -29.09
CA LYS A 431 -9.27 -5.31 -28.70
C LYS A 431 -9.32 -4.61 -27.34
N LEU A 432 -10.42 -3.95 -27.02
CA LEU A 432 -10.63 -3.37 -25.67
C LEU A 432 -10.62 -4.50 -24.63
N GLY A 433 -9.99 -4.29 -23.49
CA GLY A 433 -9.81 -5.31 -22.46
C GLY A 433 -8.54 -6.15 -22.67
N SER A 434 -8.55 -7.36 -22.12
CA SER A 434 -7.38 -8.24 -22.09
C SER A 434 -7.16 -8.94 -23.43
N ASN A 435 -5.95 -8.84 -23.99
CA ASN A 435 -5.55 -9.51 -25.23
C ASN A 435 -4.45 -10.52 -24.92
N SER A 436 -4.68 -11.78 -25.27
CA SER A 436 -3.67 -12.83 -25.18
C SER A 436 -2.95 -12.95 -26.52
N ILE A 437 -1.63 -12.80 -26.53
CA ILE A 437 -0.78 -12.88 -27.71
C ILE A 437 0.18 -14.06 -27.53
N VAL A 438 0.15 -15.01 -28.45
CA VAL A 438 1.01 -16.19 -28.42
C VAL A 438 2.18 -15.99 -29.37
N VAL A 439 3.41 -16.17 -28.86
CA VAL A 439 4.63 -16.15 -29.65
C VAL A 439 5.23 -17.56 -29.66
N LYS A 440 5.44 -18.13 -30.83
CA LYS A 440 6.02 -19.46 -31.05
C LYS A 440 7.31 -19.34 -31.84
N ALA A 441 8.39 -19.98 -31.39
CA ALA A 441 9.60 -20.17 -32.19
C ALA A 441 9.77 -21.65 -32.53
N VAL A 442 10.18 -21.93 -33.76
CA VAL A 442 10.46 -23.29 -34.26
C VAL A 442 11.88 -23.33 -34.79
N ASP A 443 12.65 -24.33 -34.37
CA ASP A 443 14.01 -24.55 -34.85
C ASP A 443 14.05 -25.34 -36.17
N ILE A 444 15.24 -25.52 -36.74
CA ILE A 444 15.42 -26.30 -37.99
C ILE A 444 15.16 -27.81 -37.84
N ASN A 445 15.10 -28.31 -36.61
CA ASN A 445 14.83 -29.71 -36.26
C ASN A 445 13.35 -29.93 -35.90
N SER A 446 12.49 -28.92 -36.05
CA SER A 446 11.06 -28.92 -35.72
C SER A 446 10.73 -28.98 -34.22
N ASN A 447 11.69 -28.70 -33.33
CA ASN A 447 11.39 -28.44 -31.93
C ASN A 447 10.82 -27.03 -31.81
N SER A 448 9.88 -26.82 -30.87
CA SER A 448 9.23 -25.52 -30.70
C SER A 448 9.10 -25.08 -29.26
N ALA A 449 9.23 -23.79 -29.03
CA ALA A 449 8.94 -23.13 -27.76
C ALA A 449 7.86 -22.07 -27.95
N GLU A 450 6.93 -21.98 -27.00
CA GLU A 450 5.83 -21.02 -27.01
C GLU A 450 5.82 -20.18 -25.74
N LYS A 451 5.51 -18.90 -25.88
CA LYS A 451 5.26 -17.96 -24.77
C LYS A 451 4.02 -17.15 -25.06
N THR A 452 3.17 -17.05 -24.04
CA THR A 452 1.97 -16.22 -24.09
C THR A 452 2.20 -14.95 -23.30
N ILE A 453 1.87 -13.80 -23.89
CA ILE A 453 1.89 -12.50 -23.23
C ILE A 453 0.47 -11.93 -23.21
N THR A 454 0.10 -11.32 -22.08
CA THR A 454 -1.19 -10.66 -21.92
C THR A 454 -0.98 -9.15 -21.97
N VAL A 455 -1.67 -8.49 -22.89
CA VAL A 455 -1.64 -7.03 -23.04
C VAL A 455 -3.04 -6.48 -22.77
N LEU A 456 -3.17 -5.67 -21.71
CA LEU A 456 -4.41 -5.00 -21.37
C LEU A 456 -4.51 -3.68 -22.14
N ARG A 457 -5.63 -3.49 -22.85
CA ARG A 457 -6.00 -2.20 -23.42
C ARG A 457 -7.16 -1.60 -22.61
N GLU A 458 -6.84 -0.63 -21.77
CA GLU A 458 -7.83 0.14 -21.02
C GLU A 458 -8.37 1.31 -21.86
N GLU A 459 -9.61 1.72 -21.56
CA GLU A 459 -10.15 2.98 -22.07
C GLU A 459 -9.40 4.12 -21.38
N LYS A 460 -8.85 5.06 -22.15
CA LYS A 460 -8.26 6.26 -21.57
C LYS A 460 -9.40 7.07 -20.94
N ALA A 461 -9.51 7.05 -19.61
CA ALA A 461 -10.31 8.04 -18.91
C ALA A 461 -9.72 9.42 -19.24
N GLN A 462 -10.50 10.30 -19.85
CA GLN A 462 -10.13 11.69 -19.97
C GLN A 462 -10.14 12.28 -18.56
N ILE A 463 -8.95 12.45 -17.96
CA ILE A 463 -8.80 13.20 -16.71
C ILE A 463 -9.00 14.68 -17.10
N VAL A 464 -10.22 15.17 -16.90
CA VAL A 464 -10.51 16.60 -16.97
C VAL A 464 -10.26 17.15 -15.57
N ASP A 465 -9.09 17.74 -15.36
CA ASP A 465 -8.86 18.58 -14.19
C ASP A 465 -9.70 19.86 -14.37
N VAL A 466 -10.74 20.03 -13.55
CA VAL A 466 -11.71 21.14 -13.68
C VAL A 466 -11.06 22.51 -13.53
N ASP A 467 -9.86 22.59 -12.97
CA ASP A 467 -9.10 23.84 -12.85
C ASP A 467 -8.31 24.18 -14.12
N VAL A 468 -8.08 23.18 -14.97
CA VAL A 468 -7.33 23.28 -16.23
C VAL A 468 -8.28 23.41 -17.41
N GLU A 469 -9.37 22.65 -17.42
CA GLU A 469 -10.34 22.63 -18.51
C GLU A 469 -11.78 22.51 -17.97
N ILE A 470 -12.41 23.64 -17.64
CA ILE A 470 -13.83 23.66 -17.27
C ILE A 470 -14.66 23.26 -18.50
N PRO A 471 -15.44 22.17 -18.45
CA PRO A 471 -16.26 21.75 -19.58
C PRO A 471 -17.23 22.85 -20.00
N ALA A 472 -17.33 23.13 -21.29
CA ALA A 472 -18.41 23.97 -21.79
C ALA A 472 -19.70 23.14 -21.88
N GLY A 473 -20.78 23.61 -21.26
CA GLY A 473 -22.07 22.94 -21.30
C GLY A 473 -23.02 23.56 -22.32
N ALA A 474 -23.93 22.75 -22.85
CA ALA A 474 -24.90 23.15 -23.87
C ALA A 474 -26.21 23.77 -23.30
N GLN A 475 -26.36 23.86 -21.98
CA GLN A 475 -27.61 24.30 -21.35
C GLN A 475 -27.56 25.77 -20.97
N ASN A 476 -28.62 26.51 -21.29
CA ASN A 476 -28.84 27.88 -20.84
C ASN A 476 -29.86 27.85 -19.70
N ARG A 477 -29.48 28.29 -18.50
CA ARG A 477 -30.34 28.29 -17.30
C ARG A 477 -30.49 29.71 -16.76
N PRO A 478 -31.23 30.57 -17.48
CA PRO A 478 -31.26 32.00 -17.22
C PRO A 478 -31.96 32.36 -15.91
N ASP A 479 -32.78 31.48 -15.35
CA ASP A 479 -33.52 31.71 -14.10
C ASP A 479 -32.94 30.92 -12.91
N ALA A 480 -31.85 30.19 -13.12
CA ALA A 480 -31.14 29.53 -12.03
C ALA A 480 -30.35 30.57 -11.21
N VAL A 481 -30.30 30.36 -9.91
CA VAL A 481 -29.73 31.27 -8.92
C VAL A 481 -28.70 30.52 -8.10
N ALA A 482 -27.56 31.13 -7.84
CA ALA A 482 -26.54 30.52 -7.01
C ALA A 482 -26.08 31.43 -5.88
N VAL A 483 -25.69 30.83 -4.77
CA VAL A 483 -24.89 31.45 -3.70
C VAL A 483 -23.57 30.70 -3.65
N VAL A 484 -22.46 31.42 -3.72
CA VAL A 484 -21.12 30.85 -3.70
C VAL A 484 -20.29 31.64 -2.70
N ILE A 485 -19.88 30.99 -1.60
CA ILE A 485 -19.13 31.61 -0.52
C ILE A 485 -17.81 30.87 -0.33
N GLY A 486 -16.69 31.60 -0.36
CA GLY A 486 -15.36 31.07 -0.05
C GLY A 486 -14.68 31.86 1.07
N ASN A 487 -14.64 31.29 2.27
CA ASN A 487 -14.02 31.91 3.44
C ASN A 487 -12.62 31.34 3.65
N LYS A 488 -11.59 32.10 3.24
CA LYS A 488 -10.17 31.78 3.45
C LYS A 488 -9.63 32.43 4.70
N ASN A 489 -9.85 33.74 4.85
CA ASN A 489 -9.25 34.54 5.93
C ASN A 489 -10.26 34.79 7.04
N TYR A 490 -9.77 34.70 8.28
CA TYR A 490 -10.56 34.88 9.50
C TYR A 490 -9.94 36.00 10.35
N GLN A 491 -10.78 36.85 10.92
CA GLN A 491 -10.35 38.03 11.68
C GLN A 491 -9.71 37.66 13.02
N HIS A 492 -10.19 36.58 13.65
CA HIS A 492 -9.58 36.04 14.86
C HIS A 492 -8.30 35.30 14.49
N GLY A 493 -7.14 35.82 14.94
CA GLY A 493 -5.82 35.29 14.60
C GLY A 493 -5.55 33.85 15.08
N ASP A 494 -6.42 33.30 15.93
CA ASP A 494 -6.38 31.92 16.38
C ASP A 494 -7.10 30.94 15.44
N VAL A 495 -7.79 31.44 14.41
CA VAL A 495 -8.50 30.64 13.42
C VAL A 495 -7.59 30.39 12.21
N PRO A 496 -7.22 29.14 11.92
CA PRO A 496 -6.36 28.83 10.77
C PRO A 496 -6.99 29.26 9.45
N ALA A 497 -6.18 29.73 8.51
CA ALA A 497 -6.68 30.09 7.18
C ALA A 497 -7.14 28.85 6.40
N VAL A 498 -8.16 29.02 5.56
CA VAL A 498 -8.65 27.98 4.65
C VAL A 498 -8.08 28.24 3.25
N GLU A 499 -6.83 27.83 3.03
CA GLU A 499 -5.95 28.25 1.92
C GLU A 499 -6.59 28.25 0.52
N PHE A 500 -7.44 27.27 0.21
CA PHE A 500 -8.05 27.08 -1.11
C PHE A 500 -9.52 27.49 -1.21
N ALA A 501 -10.20 27.87 -0.12
CA ALA A 501 -11.65 28.12 -0.15
C ALA A 501 -12.09 29.17 -1.18
N GLN A 502 -11.34 30.27 -1.31
CA GLN A 502 -11.63 31.29 -2.31
C GLN A 502 -11.38 30.81 -3.74
N ARG A 503 -10.36 29.97 -3.94
CA ARG A 503 -10.03 29.35 -5.23
C ARG A 503 -11.16 28.42 -5.65
N ASP A 504 -11.58 27.53 -4.77
CA ASP A 504 -12.62 26.54 -5.05
C ASP A 504 -13.96 27.23 -5.34
N ALA A 505 -14.32 28.25 -4.55
CA ALA A 505 -15.48 29.10 -4.80
C ALA A 505 -15.42 29.77 -6.19
N GLU A 506 -14.26 30.29 -6.59
CA GLU A 506 -14.08 30.90 -7.92
C GLU A 506 -14.24 29.88 -9.06
N TYR A 507 -13.70 28.67 -8.92
CA TYR A 507 -13.86 27.62 -9.95
C TYR A 507 -15.29 27.08 -10.02
N ILE A 508 -15.98 26.94 -8.89
CA ILE A 508 -17.41 26.59 -8.86
C ILE A 508 -18.24 27.69 -9.54
N LYS A 509 -17.96 28.98 -9.28
CA LYS A 509 -18.62 30.08 -9.99
C LYS A 509 -18.44 29.95 -11.51
N ARG A 510 -17.21 29.68 -11.96
CA ARG A 510 -16.92 29.50 -13.39
C ARG A 510 -17.60 28.27 -13.98
N TYR A 511 -17.67 27.17 -13.23
CA TYR A 511 -18.37 25.94 -13.63
C TYR A 511 -19.88 26.16 -13.75
N LEU A 512 -20.48 26.90 -12.81
CA LEU A 512 -21.90 27.27 -12.87
C LEU A 512 -22.21 28.07 -14.15
N ILE A 513 -21.33 28.99 -14.54
CA ILE A 513 -21.50 29.80 -15.75
C ILE A 513 -21.25 28.98 -17.02
N LYS A 514 -20.06 28.37 -17.14
CA LYS A 514 -19.61 27.72 -18.38
C LYS A 514 -20.27 26.37 -18.63
N THR A 515 -20.47 25.59 -17.58
CA THR A 515 -20.97 24.21 -17.68
C THR A 515 -22.47 24.14 -17.45
N LEU A 516 -22.98 24.85 -16.44
CA LEU A 516 -24.38 24.77 -16.05
C LEU A 516 -25.25 25.90 -16.61
N GLY A 517 -24.65 26.89 -17.28
CA GLY A 517 -25.38 27.94 -17.98
C GLY A 517 -26.04 28.99 -17.10
N TYR A 518 -25.55 29.18 -15.88
CA TYR A 518 -26.04 30.21 -14.97
C TYR A 518 -25.63 31.59 -15.50
N ARG A 519 -26.53 32.58 -15.40
CA ARG A 519 -26.16 33.97 -15.64
C ARG A 519 -25.31 34.46 -14.47
N GLU A 520 -24.16 35.07 -14.75
CA GLU A 520 -23.27 35.60 -13.71
C GLU A 520 -23.99 36.57 -12.76
N ALA A 521 -24.91 37.39 -13.28
CA ALA A 521 -25.73 38.31 -12.49
C ALA A 521 -26.67 37.62 -11.48
N ASN A 522 -26.94 36.32 -11.64
CA ASN A 522 -27.76 35.52 -10.71
C ASN A 522 -26.90 34.79 -9.65
N ILE A 523 -25.59 35.02 -9.64
CA ILE A 523 -24.67 34.37 -8.69
C ILE A 523 -24.30 35.38 -7.60
N ILE A 524 -24.79 35.13 -6.39
CA ILE A 524 -24.40 35.86 -5.18
C ILE A 524 -23.04 35.28 -4.73
N TYR A 525 -21.96 35.95 -5.12
CA TYR A 525 -20.59 35.55 -4.79
C TYR A 525 -20.05 36.35 -3.62
N GLN A 526 -19.47 35.67 -2.61
CA GLN A 526 -18.82 36.30 -1.47
C GLN A 526 -17.51 35.60 -1.12
N THR A 527 -16.55 36.38 -0.63
CA THR A 527 -15.30 35.89 -0.06
C THR A 527 -15.15 36.42 1.36
N ASP A 528 -14.66 35.59 2.28
CA ASP A 528 -14.47 35.94 3.70
C ASP A 528 -15.73 36.60 4.30
N ALA A 529 -16.89 35.98 4.07
CA ALA A 529 -18.19 36.44 4.53
C ALA A 529 -18.31 36.35 6.06
N GLY A 530 -18.59 37.50 6.68
CA GLY A 530 -18.93 37.60 8.11
C GLY A 530 -20.39 37.26 8.40
N LYS A 531 -20.79 37.22 9.68
CA LYS A 531 -22.12 36.77 10.11
C LYS A 531 -23.25 37.57 9.46
N SER A 532 -23.09 38.88 9.39
CA SER A 532 -24.07 39.78 8.75
C SER A 532 -24.25 39.49 7.27
N ALA A 533 -23.20 39.05 6.56
CA ALA A 533 -23.29 38.65 5.16
C ALA A 533 -24.12 37.37 5.01
N PHE A 534 -23.89 36.35 5.84
CA PHE A 534 -24.71 35.13 5.88
C PHE A 534 -26.18 35.45 6.11
N GLU A 535 -26.49 36.24 7.15
CA GLU A 535 -27.87 36.62 7.47
C GLU A 535 -28.50 37.46 6.35
N SER A 536 -27.73 38.35 5.71
CA SER A 536 -28.25 39.13 4.58
C SER A 536 -28.57 38.26 3.36
N ILE A 537 -27.91 37.12 3.19
CA ILE A 537 -28.06 36.25 2.02
C ILE A 537 -29.18 35.23 2.26
N PHE A 538 -29.11 34.52 3.38
CA PHE A 538 -29.97 33.38 3.70
C PHE A 538 -31.11 33.71 4.67
N GLY A 539 -31.14 34.93 5.23
CA GLY A 539 -32.01 35.29 6.33
C GLY A 539 -31.48 34.84 7.69
N ASN A 540 -32.28 35.05 8.73
CA ASN A 540 -32.01 34.62 10.10
C ASN A 540 -33.22 33.86 10.67
N ALA A 541 -33.24 33.61 11.98
CA ALA A 541 -34.31 32.88 12.65
C ALA A 541 -35.68 33.59 12.58
N ALA A 542 -35.68 34.93 12.58
CA ALA A 542 -36.89 35.75 12.56
C ALA A 542 -37.43 35.97 11.14
N ASP A 543 -36.54 36.13 10.16
CA ASP A 543 -36.91 36.34 8.77
C ASP A 543 -36.00 35.58 7.80
N TYR A 544 -36.59 34.69 7.01
CA TYR A 544 -35.88 33.86 6.03
C TYR A 544 -35.65 34.59 4.70
N LYS A 545 -36.26 35.77 4.49
CA LYS A 545 -36.24 36.49 3.20
C LYS A 545 -34.97 37.32 2.99
N GLY A 546 -33.83 36.65 2.92
CA GLY A 546 -32.56 37.27 2.53
C GLY A 546 -32.46 37.60 1.03
N LYS A 547 -31.28 38.05 0.58
CA LYS A 547 -30.99 38.35 -0.84
C LYS A 547 -31.33 37.18 -1.76
N LEU A 548 -31.06 35.93 -1.34
CA LEU A 548 -31.37 34.74 -2.13
C LEU A 548 -32.86 34.65 -2.47
N TYR A 549 -33.75 34.96 -1.51
CA TYR A 549 -35.20 34.95 -1.73
C TYR A 549 -35.61 35.89 -2.87
N ASN A 550 -35.01 37.08 -2.94
CA ASN A 550 -35.35 38.10 -3.95
C ASN A 550 -34.93 37.72 -5.37
N TYR A 551 -33.97 36.80 -5.52
CA TYR A 551 -33.48 36.35 -6.82
C TYR A 551 -34.33 35.20 -7.39
N ILE A 552 -35.11 34.52 -6.54
CA ILE A 552 -35.86 33.32 -6.90
C ILE A 552 -37.16 33.68 -7.59
N LYS A 553 -37.37 33.08 -8.77
CA LYS A 553 -38.68 33.01 -9.40
C LYS A 553 -39.46 31.81 -8.84
N PRO A 554 -40.64 32.02 -8.23
CA PRO A 554 -41.41 30.95 -7.59
C PRO A 554 -41.63 29.75 -8.51
N ASN A 555 -41.26 28.55 -8.06
CA ASN A 555 -41.36 27.26 -8.75
C ASN A 555 -40.66 27.18 -10.13
N VAL A 556 -39.79 28.14 -10.44
CA VAL A 556 -39.03 28.19 -11.71
C VAL A 556 -37.54 28.06 -11.45
N SER A 557 -37.01 28.82 -10.49
CA SER A 557 -35.57 28.86 -10.24
C SER A 557 -35.05 27.57 -9.61
N ASP A 558 -34.01 27.01 -10.21
CA ASP A 558 -33.12 26.04 -9.55
C ASP A 558 -32.12 26.83 -8.69
N VAL A 559 -31.96 26.46 -7.42
CA VAL A 559 -31.05 27.11 -6.46
C VAL A 559 -29.84 26.24 -6.20
N PHE A 560 -28.64 26.82 -6.29
CA PHE A 560 -27.38 26.15 -5.98
C PHE A 560 -26.63 26.91 -4.88
N VAL A 561 -26.35 26.28 -3.76
CA VAL A 561 -25.59 26.88 -2.65
C VAL A 561 -24.27 26.14 -2.52
N TYR A 562 -23.16 26.86 -2.60
CA TYR A 562 -21.82 26.36 -2.35
C TYR A 562 -21.18 27.17 -1.23
N TYR A 563 -20.69 26.49 -0.21
CA TYR A 563 -19.87 27.08 0.84
C TYR A 563 -18.55 26.32 0.95
N SER A 564 -17.43 27.05 0.90
CA SER A 564 -16.11 26.55 1.29
C SER A 564 -15.53 27.39 2.42
N GLY A 565 -15.05 26.75 3.49
CA GLY A 565 -14.58 27.42 4.70
C GLY A 565 -14.52 26.50 5.93
N HIS A 566 -14.47 27.07 7.13
CA HIS A 566 -14.59 26.31 8.39
C HIS A 566 -16.05 26.05 8.78
N GLY A 567 -16.28 24.88 9.37
CA GLY A 567 -17.43 24.54 10.19
C GLY A 567 -16.97 24.26 11.62
N ALA A 568 -17.84 24.52 12.60
CA ALA A 568 -17.55 24.21 14.00
C ALA A 568 -18.82 23.75 14.74
N PRO A 569 -18.71 22.72 15.58
CA PRO A 569 -19.78 22.34 16.49
C PRO A 569 -19.69 23.18 17.76
N HIS A 570 -20.84 23.45 18.36
CA HIS A 570 -20.88 23.87 19.75
C HIS A 570 -20.63 22.67 20.67
N VAL A 571 -19.53 22.71 21.42
CA VAL A 571 -18.99 21.58 22.21
C VAL A 571 -20.04 20.95 23.14
N GLU A 572 -20.86 21.77 23.82
CA GLU A 572 -21.83 21.26 24.80
C GLU A 572 -23.09 20.69 24.13
N SER A 573 -23.59 21.36 23.10
CA SER A 573 -24.89 21.00 22.48
C SER A 573 -24.77 20.06 21.28
N GLY A 574 -23.57 19.88 20.73
CA GLY A 574 -23.33 19.13 19.48
C GLY A 574 -23.85 19.80 18.20
N LYS A 575 -24.55 20.94 18.30
CA LYS A 575 -25.09 21.69 17.15
C LYS A 575 -23.99 22.19 16.22
N SER A 576 -24.21 22.11 14.92
CA SER A 576 -23.25 22.51 13.89
C SER A 576 -23.49 23.93 13.35
N PHE A 577 -22.39 24.63 13.10
CA PHE A 577 -22.38 26.00 12.60
C PHE A 577 -21.38 26.12 11.45
N PHE A 578 -21.72 26.93 10.44
CA PHE A 578 -20.68 27.54 9.62
C PHE A 578 -19.93 28.57 10.47
N VAL A 579 -18.64 28.74 10.19
CA VAL A 579 -17.80 29.76 10.83
C VAL A 579 -17.68 30.95 9.88
N PRO A 580 -18.43 32.05 10.12
CA PRO A 580 -18.17 33.32 9.47
C PRO A 580 -16.73 33.82 9.66
N SER A 581 -16.25 34.66 8.75
CA SER A 581 -14.87 35.19 8.82
C SER A 581 -14.60 36.04 10.08
N ASP A 582 -15.66 36.59 10.69
CA ASP A 582 -15.63 37.39 11.92
C ASP A 582 -16.03 36.60 13.18
N ALA A 583 -16.24 35.28 13.06
CA ALA A 583 -16.63 34.45 14.20
C ALA A 583 -15.43 33.94 15.00
N ASP A 584 -15.62 33.85 16.32
CA ASP A 584 -14.76 33.15 17.27
C ASP A 584 -15.31 31.73 17.49
N PRO A 585 -14.59 30.67 17.07
CA PRO A 585 -15.01 29.28 17.23
C PRO A 585 -15.22 28.85 18.69
N GLN A 586 -14.61 29.52 19.67
CA GLN A 586 -14.77 29.17 21.09
C GLN A 586 -16.17 29.50 21.62
N VAL A 587 -16.84 30.50 21.02
CA VAL A 587 -18.20 30.92 21.36
C VAL A 587 -19.12 30.82 20.16
N ILE A 588 -18.91 29.80 19.32
CA ILE A 588 -19.59 29.62 18.03
C ILE A 588 -21.13 29.63 18.13
N HIS A 589 -21.69 29.25 19.27
CA HIS A 589 -23.12 29.29 19.51
C HIS A 589 -23.72 30.71 19.52
N LEU A 590 -22.90 31.76 19.70
CA LEU A 590 -23.32 33.17 19.71
C LEU A 590 -23.07 33.86 18.36
N ASN A 591 -21.94 33.58 17.71
CA ASN A 591 -21.48 34.31 16.52
C ASN A 591 -21.38 33.45 15.24
N GLY A 592 -21.57 32.13 15.33
CA GLY A 592 -21.69 31.25 14.17
C GLY A 592 -23.03 31.41 13.45
N TYR A 593 -23.10 30.86 12.23
CA TYR A 593 -24.37 30.73 11.49
C TYR A 593 -24.84 29.27 11.56
N PRO A 594 -25.97 28.95 12.23
CA PRO A 594 -26.38 27.57 12.45
C PRO A 594 -26.71 26.85 11.13
N VAL A 595 -26.21 25.63 10.96
CA VAL A 595 -26.51 24.81 9.77
C VAL A 595 -27.99 24.45 9.72
N GLU A 596 -28.60 24.15 10.87
CA GLU A 596 -30.04 23.91 11.02
C GLU A 596 -30.86 25.13 10.54
N GLN A 597 -30.40 26.35 10.84
CA GLN A 597 -31.03 27.59 10.41
C GLN A 597 -30.95 27.76 8.88
N LEU A 598 -29.83 27.40 8.25
CA LEU A 598 -29.70 27.39 6.79
C LEU A 598 -30.81 26.53 6.18
N TYR A 599 -30.89 25.26 6.58
CA TYR A 599 -31.85 24.32 6.00
C TYR A 599 -33.30 24.73 6.29
N ALA A 600 -33.59 25.23 7.49
CA ALA A 600 -34.92 25.73 7.84
C ALA A 600 -35.36 26.94 6.98
N ASN A 601 -34.42 27.80 6.60
CA ASN A 601 -34.71 28.93 5.71
C ASN A 601 -34.81 28.50 4.25
N LEU A 602 -33.91 27.63 3.78
CA LEU A 602 -33.96 27.09 2.42
C LEU A 602 -35.26 26.33 2.16
N ALA A 603 -35.76 25.55 3.13
CA ALA A 603 -37.02 24.81 3.02
C ALA A 603 -38.26 25.71 2.82
N LYS A 604 -38.18 27.01 3.16
CA LYS A 604 -39.27 27.98 2.97
C LYS A 604 -39.19 28.71 1.63
N LEU A 605 -38.10 28.55 0.87
CA LEU A 605 -37.93 29.23 -0.40
C LEU A 605 -38.83 28.60 -1.47
N PRO A 606 -39.51 29.40 -2.31
CA PRO A 606 -40.36 28.87 -3.38
C PRO A 606 -39.52 28.45 -4.60
N ALA A 607 -38.44 27.69 -4.41
CA ALA A 607 -37.56 27.22 -5.47
C ALA A 607 -38.10 25.94 -6.12
N LYS A 608 -37.76 25.71 -7.40
CA LYS A 608 -38.08 24.45 -8.09
C LYS A 608 -37.27 23.27 -7.54
N SER A 609 -35.98 23.50 -7.30
CA SER A 609 -35.08 22.55 -6.64
C SER A 609 -33.96 23.31 -5.93
N ILE A 610 -33.41 22.71 -4.87
CA ILE A 610 -32.29 23.29 -4.11
C ILE A 610 -31.19 22.24 -4.03
N THR A 611 -29.98 22.62 -4.42
CA THR A 611 -28.75 21.85 -4.23
C THR A 611 -27.86 22.60 -3.27
N VAL A 612 -27.39 21.93 -2.22
CA VAL A 612 -26.45 22.50 -1.25
C VAL A 612 -25.19 21.65 -1.26
N VAL A 613 -24.05 22.29 -1.49
CA VAL A 613 -22.71 21.69 -1.46
C VAL A 613 -21.94 22.39 -0.35
N VAL A 614 -21.46 21.60 0.60
CA VAL A 614 -20.72 22.08 1.76
C VAL A 614 -19.32 21.47 1.71
N ASP A 615 -18.34 22.33 1.48
CA ASP A 615 -16.90 22.05 1.42
C ASP A 615 -16.27 22.65 2.69
N ALA A 616 -16.65 22.11 3.86
CA ALA A 616 -16.41 22.76 5.14
C ALA A 616 -15.67 21.87 6.14
N CYS A 617 -14.44 22.26 6.48
CA CYS A 617 -13.64 21.62 7.52
C CYS A 617 -14.35 21.56 8.88
N PHE A 618 -14.41 20.39 9.51
CA PHE A 618 -14.32 20.32 10.97
C PHE A 618 -13.23 19.31 11.35
N SER A 619 -11.99 19.77 11.33
CA SER A 619 -10.90 19.06 11.98
C SER A 619 -10.53 19.84 13.23
N GLY A 620 -10.89 19.31 14.41
CA GLY A 620 -10.35 19.76 15.69
C GLY A 620 -8.82 19.72 15.74
N PHE A 621 -8.14 19.16 14.74
CA PHE A 621 -6.71 19.23 14.51
C PHE A 621 -6.41 19.37 13.01
N SER A 622 -5.90 20.53 12.60
CA SER A 622 -5.27 20.72 11.28
C SER A 622 -3.75 20.68 11.41
N ASN A 623 -3.04 20.55 10.28
CA ASN A 623 -1.57 20.69 10.23
C ASN A 623 -1.07 22.05 10.75
N GLN A 624 -1.96 23.05 10.86
CA GLN A 624 -1.66 24.38 11.41
C GLN A 624 -2.23 24.61 12.82
N GLY A 625 -2.80 23.58 13.46
CA GLY A 625 -3.35 23.64 14.82
C GLY A 625 -4.85 23.35 14.90
N ALA A 626 -5.37 23.33 16.12
CA ALA A 626 -6.77 23.05 16.44
C ALA A 626 -7.65 24.30 16.29
N LEU A 627 -8.82 24.18 15.65
CA LEU A 627 -9.81 25.25 15.53
C LEU A 627 -10.41 25.64 16.90
N ILE A 628 -10.53 24.67 17.81
CA ILE A 628 -10.93 24.90 19.21
C ILE A 628 -9.77 24.42 20.10
N LYS A 629 -9.18 25.34 20.88
CA LYS A 629 -8.02 25.07 21.74
C LYS A 629 -8.44 24.53 23.11
N ASN A 630 -7.56 23.77 23.77
CA ASN A 630 -7.69 23.29 25.16
C ASN A 630 -8.91 22.40 25.47
N ILE A 631 -9.46 21.73 24.46
CA ILE A 631 -10.49 20.70 24.66
C ILE A 631 -9.93 19.32 24.29
N SER A 632 -10.21 18.31 25.11
CA SER A 632 -10.04 16.90 24.72
C SER A 632 -10.85 16.64 23.43
N PRO A 633 -10.40 15.75 22.52
CA PRO A 633 -11.14 15.47 21.29
C PRO A 633 -12.61 15.18 21.58
N ALA A 634 -13.49 16.10 21.20
CA ALA A 634 -14.92 15.92 21.36
C ALA A 634 -15.38 14.90 20.31
N MET A 635 -15.65 13.67 20.76
CA MET A 635 -16.27 12.65 19.91
C MET A 635 -17.76 12.97 19.81
N LEU A 636 -18.15 13.65 18.72
CA LEU A 636 -19.55 13.83 18.40
C LEU A 636 -20.12 12.49 17.95
N VAL A 637 -21.05 11.95 18.74
CA VAL A 637 -21.89 10.85 18.29
C VAL A 637 -22.98 11.48 17.43
N VAL A 638 -22.84 11.36 16.11
CA VAL A 638 -23.93 11.67 15.19
C VAL A 638 -25.03 10.65 15.46
N GLU A 639 -26.07 11.06 16.20
CA GLU A 639 -27.32 10.32 16.20
C GLU A 639 -27.76 10.24 14.75
N ASN A 640 -28.02 9.03 14.27
CA ASN A 640 -28.32 8.79 12.86
C ASN A 640 -29.84 8.72 12.70
N PRO A 641 -30.57 9.83 12.52
CA PRO A 641 -31.80 9.75 11.77
C PRO A 641 -31.34 9.73 10.32
N VAL A 642 -31.30 8.55 9.69
CA VAL A 642 -31.50 8.53 8.26
C VAL A 642 -32.85 9.24 8.06
N MET A 643 -32.82 10.51 7.65
CA MET A 643 -34.01 11.26 7.29
C MET A 643 -34.60 10.55 6.08
N ASN A 644 -35.53 9.63 6.33
CA ASN A 644 -36.36 9.01 5.31
C ASN A 644 -37.37 10.05 4.79
N ASP A 645 -36.87 11.09 4.13
CA ASP A 645 -37.71 12.02 3.37
C ASP A 645 -37.49 11.70 1.88
N GLU A 646 -38.55 11.25 1.20
CA GLU A 646 -38.52 10.89 -0.23
C GLU A 646 -38.06 12.04 -1.15
N LYS A 647 -38.03 13.29 -0.63
CA LYS A 647 -37.66 14.49 -1.38
C LYS A 647 -36.24 14.98 -1.15
N MET A 648 -35.45 14.35 -0.26
CA MET A 648 -34.09 14.79 0.06
C MET A 648 -33.06 13.71 -0.28
N TRP A 649 -32.06 14.08 -1.08
CA TRP A 649 -30.95 13.22 -1.46
C TRP A 649 -29.67 13.79 -0.85
N VAL A 650 -29.00 13.00 0.00
CA VAL A 650 -27.75 13.39 0.64
C VAL A 650 -26.61 12.55 0.08
N PHE A 651 -25.63 13.23 -0.50
CA PHE A 651 -24.36 12.64 -0.90
C PHE A 651 -23.29 13.15 0.06
N SER A 652 -22.56 12.24 0.68
CA SER A 652 -21.46 12.58 1.57
C SER A 652 -20.18 11.99 1.01
N ALA A 653 -19.13 12.81 0.90
CA ALA A 653 -17.81 12.35 0.48
C ALA A 653 -17.05 11.67 1.63
N ALA A 654 -17.45 11.92 2.89
CA ALA A 654 -16.93 11.24 4.06
C ALA A 654 -17.96 10.39 4.82
N ARG A 655 -17.45 9.43 5.59
CA ARG A 655 -18.17 8.66 6.61
C ARG A 655 -18.11 9.40 7.95
N ASN A 656 -19.02 9.06 8.87
CA ASN A 656 -19.11 9.64 10.22
C ASN A 656 -17.85 9.46 11.09
N ASN A 657 -16.85 8.70 10.65
CA ASN A 657 -15.61 8.42 11.36
C ASN A 657 -14.34 8.75 10.55
N GLN A 658 -14.45 9.54 9.48
CA GLN A 658 -13.31 9.98 8.66
C GLN A 658 -12.86 11.39 9.05
N VAL A 659 -11.55 11.62 9.05
CA VAL A 659 -10.95 12.93 9.32
C VAL A 659 -10.75 13.67 8.00
N SER A 660 -11.37 14.83 7.82
CA SER A 660 -11.17 15.69 6.65
C SER A 660 -9.79 16.35 6.69
N SER A 661 -9.09 16.37 5.56
CA SER A 661 -7.81 17.07 5.43
C SER A 661 -7.65 17.69 4.05
N TRP A 662 -6.71 18.62 3.95
CA TRP A 662 -6.33 19.33 2.74
C TRP A 662 -5.74 18.39 1.68
N TYR A 663 -5.87 18.72 0.40
CA TYR A 663 -5.11 18.08 -0.69
C TYR A 663 -4.13 19.09 -1.35
N PRO A 664 -2.99 19.40 -0.69
CA PRO A 664 -2.15 20.53 -1.09
C PRO A 664 -1.51 20.37 -2.47
N GLU A 665 -1.25 19.13 -2.90
CA GLU A 665 -0.63 18.87 -4.21
C GLU A 665 -1.55 19.22 -5.38
N MET A 666 -2.86 19.05 -5.21
CA MET A 666 -3.88 19.42 -6.20
C MET A 666 -4.40 20.85 -5.99
N LYS A 667 -3.97 21.53 -4.93
CA LYS A 667 -4.47 22.85 -4.52
C LYS A 667 -6.00 22.88 -4.27
N HIS A 668 -6.58 21.74 -3.89
CA HIS A 668 -8.02 21.61 -3.59
C HIS A 668 -8.28 21.79 -2.09
N GLY A 669 -9.41 22.41 -1.76
CA GLY A 669 -9.95 22.58 -0.41
C GLY A 669 -10.41 21.29 0.27
N LEU A 670 -11.20 21.46 1.32
CA LEU A 670 -11.46 20.41 2.30
C LEU A 670 -12.61 19.51 1.88
N PHE A 671 -12.28 18.28 1.51
CA PHE A 671 -13.29 17.23 1.43
C PHE A 671 -13.77 16.84 2.85
N THR A 672 -14.96 17.33 3.21
CA THR A 672 -15.82 16.78 4.29
C THR A 672 -17.00 16.04 3.69
#